data_AF-A0A969RYI8-F1
#
_entry.id   AF-A0A969RYI8-F1
#
_cell.length_a   1.000
_cell.length_b   1.000
_cell.length_c   1.000
_cell.angle_alpha   90.00
_cell.angle_beta   90.00
_cell.angle_gamma   90.00
#
_symmetry.space_group_name_H-M   'P 1'
#
loop_
_entity.id
_entity.type
_entity.pdbx_description
1 polymer ?
#
loop_
_entity_poly.entity_id
_entity_poly.type
_entity_poly.pdbx_seq_one_letter_code
_entity_poly.pdbx_strand_id
1 'polypeptide(L)'
;HLPHPPAPPTPTTIALTLATLLLIGRATLLAEVPFHQLGLALGICGWLLCWLTRRDSSRVVWLRAGMGLMALGWIVSVTSDPPWQAIAVSLLGFWLLFDRMRTLPRSATLIALFLIGLQAYGLLWRVIPSNWRQQIITRAIDIAGNSGMPHTLIGIGVFPYLLLTLGMAMWLWRQQQSNLAKQTEIMALILGVSLTAISAVNPIVRSINLLVSAVALAWVVWKRPIVPSALSYATHLIIVIAICSSIDTVLPFLSDLVWARILLGIMALEWFGSVGSSYPVWRRSAWHIGLALAIISYLMLLFPLAEGGNPNLIWLVTPVMLTGLSRLRQFPDSRSAAWLSTVALCAQPLLLLSLNAWMISLAVATGLMLVNTHTLRHLAAAALTIGFALGFEATAIHQGFADRLTFDITLILLSINLWLLWLGHSWLNQSISDIRQLYARASNGWAIALCILTLLISTGYSLLLNWASYFFTPSRQLVLASGLTTGAIGFRLWQQPTNLGFYGFAWSVEILLIILVKLLGGSTEIVAIVTLALGLFSQIVGDLWVRRSGQDYRASWHIIPLIYAGLGFLLAHNTYTASTGLYTLAAALIGIGIGRRYPRLKPLTLLAVLLVSVAAYELLIYQLLQAEAGSPGDGVILLAGLAAAIAIADRLFSRWLLPYLHLTPIELNPIAHVHWAIGSLLSLLSLTLPFSSTGTILWISITSTLATYALATGRIPPSSPHPLTLPPPHPLTPSPETWTYLGILETLIVISYILYRSIPNPLVLTSWAGAIASLIATSMYLLPWNAWGWSIRPWRNSAGILPILVILLTSWTITLQSLLIAAAFYAWFANRIRQIRLSYFSVILLDWAVLRFLWQQGGLNLLWIGVVIGGSLLYVAQIDPALQTQSAREQRHGLRSLATGLICLTAFYQAEVEANSAAFIVGLIVFCLGIGLIFAGLLLKVRAFLYIGTATFIIRVLRLLWLFINTYSLLLWAIGIILGLIFIWVAATFEARRNQMNALMQYWTTELESWD
;
A
#
# COMPACT_ATOMS: atom_id res chain seq x y z
N HIS A 1 42.14 51.41 33.43
CA HIS A 1 43.29 52.23 33.82
C HIS A 1 43.21 53.55 33.07
N LEU A 2 43.09 54.65 33.82
CA LEU A 2 43.13 56.03 33.30
C LEU A 2 44.37 56.23 32.42
N PRO A 3 44.30 56.98 31.30
CA PRO A 3 45.48 57.28 30.51
C PRO A 3 46.40 58.18 31.32
N HIS A 4 47.58 57.67 31.69
CA HIS A 4 48.65 58.52 32.21
C HIS A 4 48.94 59.64 31.19
N PRO A 5 49.17 60.88 31.66
CA PRO A 5 49.52 61.97 30.75
C PRO A 5 50.76 61.57 29.94
N PRO A 6 50.83 61.91 28.65
CA PRO A 6 52.01 61.62 27.85
C PRO A 6 53.23 62.23 28.55
N ALA A 7 54.18 61.38 28.92
CA ALA A 7 55.43 61.83 29.54
C ALA A 7 56.05 62.89 28.62
N PRO A 8 56.50 64.04 29.17
CA PRO A 8 57.04 65.12 28.35
C PRO A 8 58.20 64.58 27.51
N PRO A 9 58.24 64.90 26.22
CA PRO A 9 59.29 64.38 25.36
C PRO A 9 60.65 64.81 25.92
N THR A 10 61.56 63.86 26.10
CA THR A 10 62.92 64.18 26.56
C THR A 10 63.54 65.21 25.61
N PRO A 11 64.36 66.15 26.11
CA PRO A 11 64.93 67.21 25.28
C PRO A 11 65.67 66.67 24.05
N THR A 12 66.26 65.48 24.16
CA THR A 12 66.87 64.74 23.04
C THR A 12 65.87 64.35 21.95
N THR A 13 64.67 63.89 22.29
CA THR A 13 63.62 63.58 21.29
C THR A 13 63.00 64.81 20.66
N ILE A 14 62.82 65.90 21.41
CA ILE A 14 62.34 67.19 20.87
C ILE A 14 63.40 67.81 19.95
N ALA A 15 64.67 67.78 20.37
CA ALA A 15 65.78 68.28 19.57
C ALA A 15 65.90 67.49 18.27
N LEU A 16 65.76 66.17 18.33
CA LEU A 16 65.81 65.34 17.12
C LEU A 16 64.61 65.60 16.20
N THR A 17 63.40 65.82 16.71
CA THR A 17 62.23 66.10 15.86
C THR A 17 62.25 67.50 15.27
N LEU A 18 62.71 68.51 16.02
CA LEU A 18 63.00 69.84 15.48
C LEU A 18 64.11 69.77 14.43
N ALA A 19 65.20 69.05 14.70
CA ALA A 19 66.27 68.86 13.72
C ALA A 19 65.79 68.10 12.48
N THR A 20 64.91 67.12 12.64
CA THR A 20 64.30 66.36 11.52
C THR A 20 63.38 67.27 10.71
N LEU A 21 62.47 68.01 11.35
CA LEU A 21 61.56 68.96 10.69
C LEU A 21 62.31 70.10 10.01
N LEU A 22 63.38 70.59 10.62
CA LEU A 22 64.22 71.65 10.09
C LEU A 22 65.06 71.15 8.91
N LEU A 23 65.60 69.93 8.99
CA LEU A 23 66.31 69.30 7.88
C LEU A 23 65.37 69.03 6.69
N ILE A 24 64.16 68.50 6.95
CA ILE A 24 63.15 68.28 5.91
C ILE A 24 62.68 69.61 5.32
N GLY A 25 62.26 70.55 6.17
CA GLY A 25 61.73 71.85 5.74
C GLY A 25 62.76 72.68 4.99
N ARG A 26 64.03 72.66 5.41
CA ARG A 26 65.11 73.32 4.67
C ARG A 26 65.36 72.64 3.33
N ALA A 27 65.37 71.31 3.28
CA ALA A 27 65.62 70.60 2.04
C ALA A 27 64.48 70.76 1.01
N THR A 28 63.21 70.81 1.45
CA THR A 28 62.05 70.91 0.56
C THR A 28 61.68 72.35 0.21
N LEU A 29 61.72 73.30 1.15
CA LEU A 29 61.25 74.68 0.95
C LEU A 29 62.35 75.66 0.56
N LEU A 30 63.60 75.41 0.97
CA LEU A 30 64.73 76.34 0.75
C LEU A 30 65.68 75.85 -0.33
N ALA A 31 65.97 74.54 -0.36
CA ALA A 31 66.91 73.95 -1.31
C ALA A 31 66.21 73.27 -2.51
N GLU A 32 64.87 73.28 -2.54
CA GLU A 32 64.02 72.67 -3.59
C GLU A 32 64.46 71.26 -4.01
N VAL A 33 65.01 70.47 -3.08
CA VAL A 33 65.51 69.15 -3.40
C VAL A 33 64.32 68.27 -3.79
N PRO A 34 64.35 67.63 -4.98
CA PRO A 34 63.27 66.76 -5.41
C PRO A 34 62.97 65.72 -4.35
N PHE A 35 61.70 65.58 -3.98
CA PHE A 35 61.29 64.72 -2.86
C PHE A 35 61.91 63.31 -2.95
N HIS A 36 62.02 62.73 -4.15
CA HIS A 36 62.60 61.40 -4.36
C HIS A 36 64.06 61.24 -3.91
N GLN A 37 64.82 62.33 -3.78
CA GLN A 37 66.20 62.32 -3.29
C GLN A 37 66.31 62.45 -1.77
N LEU A 38 65.21 62.77 -1.08
CA LEU A 38 65.14 62.93 0.38
C LEU A 38 64.75 61.65 1.12
N GLY A 39 64.44 60.57 0.40
CA GLY A 39 63.92 59.34 0.98
C GLY A 39 64.85 58.69 1.99
N LEU A 40 66.17 58.70 1.74
CA LEU A 40 67.15 58.17 2.70
C LEU A 40 67.27 59.03 3.95
N ALA A 41 67.26 60.37 3.81
CA ALA A 41 67.32 61.28 4.95
C ALA A 41 66.09 61.11 5.86
N LEU A 42 64.89 61.02 5.26
CA LEU A 42 63.64 60.70 5.94
C LEU A 42 63.71 59.34 6.65
N GLY A 43 64.23 58.33 5.97
CA GLY A 43 64.39 56.99 6.52
C GLY A 43 65.38 56.92 7.69
N ILE A 44 66.52 57.61 7.63
CA ILE A 44 67.50 57.69 8.72
C ILE A 44 66.90 58.41 9.93
N CYS A 45 66.21 59.53 9.72
CA CYS A 45 65.55 60.25 10.81
C CYS A 45 64.46 59.39 11.46
N GLY A 46 63.63 58.72 10.66
CA GLY A 46 62.63 57.77 11.14
C GLY A 46 63.25 56.57 11.87
N TRP A 47 64.38 56.05 11.39
CA TRP A 47 65.14 54.97 12.01
C TRP A 47 65.71 55.39 13.37
N LEU A 48 66.34 56.56 13.47
CA LEU A 48 66.86 57.13 14.73
C LEU A 48 65.75 57.32 15.75
N LEU A 49 64.60 57.85 15.32
CA LEU A 49 63.40 58.00 16.16
C LEU A 49 62.91 56.65 16.70
N CYS A 50 62.81 55.63 15.85
CA CYS A 50 62.46 54.28 16.26
C CYS A 50 63.49 53.68 17.23
N TRP A 51 64.78 53.88 16.98
CA TRP A 51 65.88 53.33 17.79
C TRP A 51 65.94 53.94 19.19
N LEU A 52 65.79 55.25 19.30
CA LEU A 52 65.79 55.97 20.59
C LEU A 52 64.56 55.62 21.44
N THR A 53 63.42 55.35 20.80
CA THR A 53 62.15 55.09 21.49
C THR A 53 61.91 53.61 21.81
N ARG A 54 62.78 52.70 21.35
CA ARG A 54 62.58 51.23 21.45
C ARG A 54 62.50 50.67 22.88
N ARG A 55 63.03 51.38 23.87
CA ARG A 55 63.10 50.92 25.28
C ARG A 55 61.98 51.45 26.17
N ASP A 56 61.13 52.37 25.68
CA ASP A 56 60.13 53.06 26.49
C ASP A 56 58.71 52.88 25.94
N SER A 57 57.93 52.01 26.60
CA SER A 57 56.57 51.62 26.24
C SER A 57 55.58 52.79 26.21
N SER A 58 55.87 53.88 26.93
CA SER A 58 54.99 55.06 27.04
C SER A 58 55.01 55.93 25.79
N ARG A 59 55.98 55.74 24.88
CA ARG A 59 56.26 56.61 23.73
C ARG A 59 55.77 56.04 22.40
N VAL A 60 54.58 55.45 22.41
CA VAL A 60 53.97 54.80 21.23
C VAL A 60 53.79 55.78 20.07
N VAL A 61 53.46 57.05 20.35
CA VAL A 61 53.26 58.09 19.32
C VAL A 61 54.55 58.35 18.54
N TRP A 62 55.69 58.45 19.23
CA TRP A 62 56.99 58.70 18.61
C TRP A 62 57.51 57.50 17.82
N LEU A 63 57.26 56.29 18.32
CA LEU A 63 57.54 55.07 17.56
C LEU A 63 56.71 55.00 16.28
N ARG A 64 55.41 55.35 16.33
CA ARG A 64 54.54 55.43 15.14
C ARG A 64 54.97 56.52 14.18
N ALA A 65 55.38 57.69 14.68
CA ALA A 65 55.93 58.76 13.85
C ALA A 65 57.24 58.35 13.17
N GLY A 66 58.14 57.65 13.89
CA GLY A 66 59.36 57.08 13.32
C GLY A 66 59.06 56.05 12.22
N MET A 67 58.13 55.10 12.46
CA MET A 67 57.69 54.15 11.44
C MET A 67 57.04 54.86 10.24
N GLY A 68 56.25 55.90 10.48
CA GLY A 68 55.63 56.73 9.44
C GLY A 68 56.67 57.46 8.58
N LEU A 69 57.70 58.03 9.20
CA LEU A 69 58.83 58.66 8.49
C LEU A 69 59.64 57.66 7.68
N MET A 70 59.86 56.44 8.19
CA MET A 70 60.51 55.38 7.43
C MET A 70 59.65 54.92 6.24
N ALA A 71 58.34 54.77 6.43
CA ALA A 71 57.42 54.43 5.35
C ALA A 71 57.36 55.53 4.29
N LEU A 72 57.30 56.80 4.70
CA LEU A 72 57.28 57.95 3.80
C LEU A 72 58.62 58.09 3.06
N GLY A 73 59.74 57.92 3.76
CA GLY A 73 61.07 57.88 3.16
C GLY A 73 61.21 56.77 2.13
N TRP A 74 60.59 55.60 2.38
CA TRP A 74 60.53 54.52 1.42
C TRP A 74 59.63 54.83 0.21
N ILE A 75 58.39 55.30 0.43
CA ILE A 75 57.42 55.63 -0.64
C ILE A 75 58.01 56.62 -1.63
N VAL A 76 58.68 57.64 -1.09
CA VAL A 76 59.23 58.72 -1.90
C VAL A 76 60.48 58.27 -2.67
N SER A 77 61.25 57.30 -2.15
CA SER A 77 62.45 56.79 -2.82
C SER A 77 62.25 55.56 -3.71
N VAL A 78 61.14 54.85 -3.58
CA VAL A 78 60.93 53.59 -4.33
C VAL A 78 60.82 53.80 -5.84
N THR A 79 60.37 54.97 -6.28
CA THR A 79 60.20 55.27 -7.71
C THR A 79 61.52 55.62 -8.40
N SER A 80 62.60 55.89 -7.65
CA SER A 80 63.93 56.16 -8.21
C SER A 80 64.53 54.93 -8.90
N ASP A 81 65.25 55.11 -10.02
CA ASP A 81 65.94 54.03 -10.74
C ASP A 81 67.43 54.39 -10.90
N PRO A 82 68.37 53.66 -10.26
CA PRO A 82 68.17 52.56 -9.31
C PRO A 82 67.66 53.04 -7.91
N PRO A 83 66.84 52.24 -7.21
CA PRO A 83 66.19 52.62 -5.95
C PRO A 83 67.12 52.46 -4.72
N TRP A 84 68.35 52.96 -4.78
CA TRP A 84 69.35 52.80 -3.71
C TRP A 84 68.88 53.33 -2.36
N GLN A 85 68.19 54.47 -2.35
CA GLN A 85 67.65 55.06 -1.14
C GLN A 85 66.57 54.18 -0.52
N ALA A 86 65.63 53.65 -1.31
CA ALA A 86 64.58 52.77 -0.82
C ALA A 86 65.14 51.46 -0.23
N ILE A 87 66.17 50.89 -0.87
CA ILE A 87 66.88 49.71 -0.35
C ILE A 87 67.53 50.02 1.00
N ALA A 88 68.23 51.15 1.11
CA ALA A 88 68.86 51.57 2.35
C ALA A 88 67.81 51.79 3.47
N VAL A 89 66.66 52.40 3.17
CA VAL A 89 65.55 52.53 4.13
C VAL A 89 64.97 51.18 4.53
N SER A 90 64.77 50.26 3.59
CA SER A 90 64.33 48.89 3.88
C SER A 90 65.34 48.11 4.72
N LEU A 91 66.65 48.28 4.50
CA LEU A 91 67.71 47.66 5.32
C LEU A 91 67.73 48.20 6.75
N LEU A 92 67.55 49.52 6.92
CA LEU A 92 67.40 50.14 8.24
C LEU A 92 66.16 49.60 8.96
N GLY A 93 65.03 49.45 8.25
CA GLY A 93 63.80 48.86 8.78
C GLY A 93 63.97 47.38 9.15
N PHE A 94 64.62 46.61 8.28
CA PHE A 94 64.95 45.21 8.50
C PHE A 94 65.82 45.05 9.75
N TRP A 95 66.86 45.87 9.91
CA TRP A 95 67.73 45.83 11.08
C TRP A 95 66.98 46.14 12.39
N LEU A 96 66.12 47.17 12.41
CA LEU A 96 65.30 47.48 13.60
C LEU A 96 64.36 46.33 13.97
N LEU A 97 63.71 45.73 12.98
CA LEU A 97 62.80 44.61 13.22
C LEU A 97 63.56 43.35 13.65
N PHE A 98 64.75 43.12 13.13
CA PHE A 98 65.60 41.99 13.51
C PHE A 98 66.14 42.12 14.94
N ASP A 99 66.62 43.31 15.31
CA ASP A 99 67.03 43.64 16.69
C ASP A 99 65.84 43.50 17.66
N ARG A 100 64.66 44.00 17.26
CA ARG A 100 63.43 43.87 18.04
C ARG A 100 62.97 42.41 18.17
N MET A 101 63.11 41.59 17.14
CA MET A 101 62.75 40.17 17.18
C MET A 101 63.69 39.38 18.09
N ARG A 102 64.99 39.72 18.13
CA ARG A 102 65.96 39.12 19.07
C ARG A 102 65.65 39.44 20.53
N THR A 103 65.21 40.67 20.80
CA THR A 103 64.95 41.16 22.16
C THR A 103 63.54 40.84 22.66
N LEU A 104 62.54 40.85 21.78
CA LEU A 104 61.13 40.60 22.07
C LEU A 104 60.53 39.68 20.99
N PRO A 105 60.65 38.35 21.14
CA PRO A 105 60.17 37.39 20.16
C PRO A 105 58.64 37.45 20.04
N ARG A 106 58.14 38.12 18.99
CA ARG A 106 56.71 38.25 18.67
C ARG A 106 56.42 37.94 17.21
N SER A 107 55.31 37.25 16.97
CA SER A 107 54.83 36.86 15.63
C SER A 107 54.70 38.06 14.68
N ALA A 108 54.15 39.18 15.17
CA ALA A 108 53.95 40.38 14.35
C ALA A 108 55.27 40.99 13.86
N THR A 109 56.33 40.92 14.67
CA THR A 109 57.66 41.44 14.30
C THR A 109 58.33 40.52 13.26
N LEU A 110 58.13 39.21 13.38
CA LEU A 110 58.59 38.23 12.39
C LEU A 110 57.89 38.43 11.03
N ILE A 111 56.56 38.62 11.03
CA ILE A 111 55.79 38.90 9.79
C ILE A 111 56.27 40.19 9.14
N ALA A 112 56.43 41.27 9.91
CA ALA A 112 56.93 42.53 9.39
C ALA A 112 58.36 42.39 8.82
N LEU A 113 59.23 41.64 9.50
CA LEU A 113 60.59 41.37 9.04
C LEU A 113 60.60 40.62 7.71
N PHE A 114 59.73 39.61 7.57
CA PHE A 114 59.57 38.85 6.33
C PHE A 114 59.01 39.69 5.18
N LEU A 115 58.00 40.53 5.43
CA LEU A 115 57.40 41.37 4.38
C LEU A 115 58.38 42.44 3.89
N ILE A 116 59.05 43.13 4.81
CA ILE A 116 60.07 44.14 4.47
C ILE A 116 61.28 43.49 3.81
N GLY A 117 61.69 42.30 4.27
CA GLY A 117 62.75 41.53 3.63
C GLY A 117 62.40 41.12 2.19
N LEU A 118 61.17 40.65 1.95
CA LEU A 118 60.71 40.24 0.61
C LEU A 118 60.63 41.44 -0.34
N GLN A 119 60.12 42.57 0.16
CA GLN A 119 60.08 43.84 -0.54
C GLN A 119 61.49 44.35 -0.87
N ALA A 120 62.42 44.33 0.09
CA ALA A 120 63.81 44.73 -0.11
C ALA A 120 64.49 43.84 -1.16
N TYR A 121 64.24 42.53 -1.10
CA TYR A 121 64.73 41.57 -2.09
C TYR A 121 64.18 41.88 -3.49
N GLY A 122 62.89 42.22 -3.61
CA GLY A 122 62.30 42.66 -4.88
C GLY A 122 62.94 43.93 -5.45
N LEU A 123 63.36 44.86 -4.59
CA LEU A 123 64.07 46.09 -5.01
C LEU A 123 65.48 45.81 -5.53
N LEU A 124 66.17 44.77 -5.03
CA LEU A 124 67.49 44.38 -5.55
C LEU A 124 67.44 44.00 -7.03
N TRP A 125 66.32 43.47 -7.53
CA TRP A 125 66.16 43.24 -8.97
C TRP A 125 66.29 44.54 -9.79
N ARG A 126 65.79 45.66 -9.27
CA ARG A 126 65.84 46.97 -9.94
C ARG A 126 67.21 47.64 -9.90
N VAL A 127 68.13 47.16 -9.07
CA VAL A 127 69.53 47.62 -9.05
C VAL A 127 70.27 47.17 -10.31
N ILE A 128 69.90 46.00 -10.85
CA ILE A 128 70.51 45.48 -12.08
C ILE A 128 70.18 46.45 -13.23
N PRO A 129 71.18 46.91 -14.02
CA PRO A 129 70.94 47.81 -15.13
C PRO A 129 69.85 47.28 -16.07
N SER A 130 69.01 48.18 -16.61
CA SER A 130 67.84 47.81 -17.44
C SER A 130 68.22 46.90 -18.62
N ASN A 131 69.35 47.18 -19.29
CA ASN A 131 69.88 46.36 -20.39
C ASN A 131 70.16 44.91 -19.94
N TRP A 132 70.72 44.73 -18.74
CA TRP A 132 71.02 43.41 -18.19
C TRP A 132 69.74 42.70 -17.76
N ARG A 133 68.78 43.41 -17.15
CA ARG A 133 67.45 42.86 -16.82
C ARG A 133 66.73 42.35 -18.06
N GLN A 134 66.71 43.15 -19.14
CA GLN A 134 66.10 42.76 -20.41
C GLN A 134 66.83 41.56 -21.02
N GLN A 135 68.16 41.54 -21.04
CA GLN A 135 68.94 40.40 -21.53
C GLN A 135 68.67 39.11 -20.72
N ILE A 136 68.56 39.20 -19.40
CA ILE A 136 68.23 38.05 -18.54
C ILE A 136 66.82 37.55 -18.86
N ILE A 137 65.84 38.44 -18.99
CA ILE A 137 64.46 38.09 -19.34
C ILE A 137 64.38 37.47 -20.73
N THR A 138 65.01 38.08 -21.74
CA THR A 138 65.02 37.57 -23.12
C THR A 138 65.68 36.20 -23.20
N ARG A 139 66.85 36.01 -22.58
CA ARG A 139 67.49 34.67 -22.53
C ARG A 139 66.64 33.64 -21.81
N ALA A 140 65.95 34.04 -20.74
CA ALA A 140 65.06 33.14 -20.02
C ALA A 140 63.82 32.77 -20.88
N ILE A 141 63.31 33.70 -21.68
CA ILE A 141 62.26 33.45 -22.66
C ILE A 141 62.75 32.52 -23.78
N ASP A 142 63.97 32.71 -24.28
CA ASP A 142 64.56 31.85 -25.32
C ASP A 142 64.71 30.41 -24.84
N ILE A 143 65.06 30.21 -23.57
CA ILE A 143 65.25 28.87 -22.97
C ILE A 143 63.92 28.23 -22.58
N ALA A 144 63.01 28.98 -21.95
CA ALA A 144 61.80 28.44 -21.33
C ALA A 144 60.51 28.66 -22.13
N GLY A 145 60.59 29.37 -23.26
CA GLY A 145 59.46 29.73 -24.11
C GLY A 145 58.63 30.91 -23.59
N ASN A 146 57.67 31.35 -24.40
CA ASN A 146 56.91 32.59 -24.15
C ASN A 146 55.78 32.46 -23.11
N SER A 147 55.35 31.25 -22.76
CA SER A 147 54.15 31.03 -21.95
C SER A 147 54.28 31.64 -20.55
N GLY A 148 53.45 32.63 -20.23
CA GLY A 148 53.40 33.30 -18.92
C GLY A 148 54.63 34.16 -18.57
N MET A 149 55.55 34.34 -19.51
CA MET A 149 56.74 35.17 -19.31
C MET A 149 56.41 36.67 -19.37
N PRO A 150 57.13 37.53 -18.62
CA PRO A 150 58.22 37.21 -17.70
C PRO A 150 57.75 36.85 -16.29
N HIS A 151 56.45 36.92 -16.00
CA HIS A 151 55.91 36.84 -14.64
C HIS A 151 56.17 35.48 -13.97
N THR A 152 56.20 34.39 -14.73
CA THR A 152 56.52 33.04 -14.21
C THR A 152 57.93 32.95 -13.62
N LEU A 153 58.89 33.75 -14.12
CA LEU A 153 60.27 33.79 -13.61
C LEU A 153 60.35 34.22 -12.15
N ILE A 154 59.34 34.92 -11.62
CA ILE A 154 59.26 35.26 -10.20
C ILE A 154 59.35 33.99 -9.34
N GLY A 155 58.77 32.88 -9.80
CA GLY A 155 58.79 31.60 -9.08
C GLY A 155 60.19 31.01 -8.90
N ILE A 156 61.16 31.37 -9.75
CA ILE A 156 62.58 31.01 -9.58
C ILE A 156 63.35 32.16 -8.94
N GLY A 157 63.12 33.40 -9.39
CA GLY A 157 63.85 34.59 -8.95
C GLY A 157 63.68 34.91 -7.48
N VAL A 158 62.53 34.60 -6.86
CA VAL A 158 62.26 34.80 -5.42
C VAL A 158 62.64 33.56 -4.59
N PHE A 159 62.98 32.45 -5.22
CA PHE A 159 63.35 31.22 -4.52
C PHE A 159 64.55 31.37 -3.56
N PRO A 160 65.60 32.15 -3.86
CA PRO A 160 66.67 32.40 -2.89
C PRO A 160 66.16 33.03 -1.59
N TYR A 161 65.14 33.89 -1.65
CA TYR A 161 64.50 34.45 -0.46
C TYR A 161 63.75 33.38 0.35
N LEU A 162 63.11 32.42 -0.33
CA LEU A 162 62.54 31.24 0.34
C LEU A 162 63.63 30.45 1.10
N LEU A 163 64.81 30.24 0.50
CA LEU A 163 65.93 29.58 1.20
C LEU A 163 66.43 30.40 2.40
N LEU A 164 66.51 31.72 2.29
CA LEU A 164 66.87 32.60 3.41
C LEU A 164 65.85 32.50 4.56
N THR A 165 64.56 32.41 4.25
CA THR A 165 63.50 32.29 5.26
C THR A 165 63.50 30.90 5.93
N LEU A 166 63.78 29.82 5.19
CA LEU A 166 64.06 28.50 5.79
C LEU A 166 65.35 28.53 6.64
N GLY A 167 66.39 29.24 6.18
CA GLY A 167 67.60 29.57 6.92
C GLY A 167 67.30 30.18 8.29
N MET A 168 66.46 31.21 8.28
CA MET A 168 65.99 31.91 9.46
C MET A 168 65.18 31.00 10.40
N ALA A 169 64.31 30.15 9.86
CA ALA A 169 63.55 29.19 10.65
C ALA A 169 64.47 28.21 11.41
N MET A 170 65.51 27.66 10.76
CA MET A 170 66.46 26.79 11.45
C MET A 170 67.31 27.54 12.48
N TRP A 171 67.68 28.79 12.20
CA TRP A 171 68.36 29.62 13.18
C TRP A 171 67.47 29.83 14.43
N LEU A 172 66.18 30.11 14.25
CA LEU A 172 65.21 30.21 15.36
C LEU A 172 65.03 28.89 16.12
N TRP A 173 65.04 27.75 15.43
CA TRP A 173 65.06 26.43 16.09
C TRP A 173 66.29 26.24 16.96
N ARG A 174 67.48 26.63 16.49
CA ARG A 174 68.73 26.57 17.28
C ARG A 174 68.69 27.49 18.50
N GLN A 175 67.95 28.59 18.43
CA GLN A 175 67.74 29.54 19.53
C GLN A 175 66.58 29.14 20.48
N GLN A 176 66.06 27.91 20.37
CA GLN A 176 64.94 27.38 21.18
C GLN A 176 63.61 28.16 21.06
N GLN A 177 63.43 28.98 20.02
CA GLN A 177 62.20 29.75 19.78
C GLN A 177 61.20 28.96 18.91
N SER A 178 60.70 27.84 19.42
CA SER A 178 59.91 26.87 18.65
C SER A 178 58.64 27.45 18.01
N ASN A 179 57.95 28.39 18.66
CA ASN A 179 56.71 28.99 18.14
C ASN A 179 56.98 29.91 16.93
N LEU A 180 58.04 30.73 17.00
CA LEU A 180 58.44 31.60 15.90
C LEU A 180 59.07 30.82 14.75
N ALA A 181 59.82 29.76 15.05
CA ALA A 181 60.38 28.88 14.03
C ALA A 181 59.26 28.21 13.20
N LYS A 182 58.24 27.66 13.87
CA LYS A 182 57.04 27.11 13.19
C LYS A 182 56.31 28.15 12.33
N GLN A 183 56.13 29.37 12.84
CA GLN A 183 55.52 30.46 12.06
C GLN A 183 56.36 30.83 10.84
N THR A 184 57.68 30.89 10.97
CA THR A 184 58.60 31.17 9.86
C THR A 184 58.52 30.08 8.78
N GLU A 185 58.39 28.83 9.19
CA GLU A 185 58.18 27.69 8.28
C GLU A 185 56.83 27.76 7.56
N ILE A 186 55.76 28.15 8.25
CA ILE A 186 54.44 28.38 7.63
C ILE A 186 54.55 29.50 6.59
N MET A 187 55.26 30.58 6.89
CA MET A 187 55.48 31.68 5.95
C MET A 187 56.32 31.24 4.74
N ALA A 188 57.36 30.44 4.96
CA ALA A 188 58.16 29.84 3.88
C ALA A 188 57.32 28.87 3.02
N LEU A 189 56.40 28.11 3.62
CA LEU A 189 55.48 27.23 2.92
C LEU A 189 54.47 28.02 2.08
N ILE A 190 53.84 29.06 2.65
CA ILE A 190 52.91 29.96 1.91
C ILE A 190 53.64 30.59 0.72
N LEU A 191 54.86 31.07 0.95
CA LEU A 191 55.68 31.62 -0.13
C LEU A 191 55.98 30.55 -1.19
N GLY A 192 56.41 29.36 -0.79
CA GLY A 192 56.72 28.26 -1.71
C GLY A 192 55.52 27.87 -2.57
N VAL A 193 54.34 27.67 -1.97
CA VAL A 193 53.10 27.38 -2.68
C VAL A 193 52.75 28.50 -3.67
N SER A 194 52.91 29.76 -3.26
CA SER A 194 52.68 30.91 -4.13
C SER A 194 53.64 30.94 -5.32
N LEU A 195 54.93 30.64 -5.09
CA LEU A 195 55.94 30.57 -6.14
C LEU A 195 55.64 29.42 -7.13
N THR A 196 55.25 28.25 -6.63
CA THR A 196 54.85 27.12 -7.49
C THR A 196 53.61 27.45 -8.31
N ALA A 197 52.61 28.14 -7.72
CA ALA A 197 51.42 28.58 -8.43
C ALA A 197 51.74 29.58 -9.56
N ILE A 198 52.63 30.54 -9.30
CA ILE A 198 53.12 31.49 -10.31
C ILE A 198 53.90 30.75 -11.41
N SER A 199 54.69 29.74 -11.06
CA SER A 199 55.46 28.95 -12.03
C SER A 199 54.60 28.00 -12.87
N ALA A 200 53.40 27.63 -12.44
CA ALA A 200 52.61 26.55 -13.05
C ALA A 200 52.29 26.73 -14.55
N VAL A 201 52.24 27.98 -15.02
CA VAL A 201 51.88 28.34 -16.40
C VAL A 201 52.96 27.97 -17.42
N ASN A 202 54.24 27.98 -17.02
CA ASN A 202 55.34 27.65 -17.91
C ASN A 202 55.96 26.29 -17.53
N PRO A 203 55.96 25.28 -18.42
CA PRO A 203 56.41 23.93 -18.07
C PRO A 203 57.84 23.86 -17.52
N ILE A 204 58.78 24.57 -18.15
CA ILE A 204 60.20 24.58 -17.75
C ILE A 204 60.37 25.26 -16.39
N VAL A 205 59.74 26.42 -16.20
CA VAL A 205 59.82 27.16 -14.93
C VAL A 205 59.12 26.41 -13.80
N ARG A 206 57.97 25.77 -14.06
CA ARG A 206 57.25 24.87 -13.14
C ARG A 206 58.13 23.73 -12.67
N SER A 207 58.79 23.03 -13.59
CA SER A 207 59.63 21.88 -13.27
C SER A 207 60.85 22.27 -12.45
N ILE A 208 61.53 23.36 -12.82
CA ILE A 208 62.66 23.88 -12.04
C ILE A 208 62.19 24.30 -10.64
N ASN A 209 61.09 25.06 -10.52
CA ASN A 209 60.56 25.46 -9.22
C ASN A 209 60.20 24.26 -8.33
N LEU A 210 59.51 23.25 -8.88
CA LEU A 210 59.14 22.04 -8.16
C LEU A 210 60.36 21.21 -7.75
N LEU A 211 61.38 21.09 -8.61
CA LEU A 211 62.61 20.36 -8.31
C LEU A 211 63.40 21.03 -7.19
N VAL A 212 63.58 22.35 -7.24
CA VAL A 212 64.27 23.07 -6.16
C VAL A 212 63.42 23.07 -4.88
N SER A 213 62.08 23.10 -4.99
CA SER A 213 61.17 22.92 -3.85
C SER A 213 61.28 21.52 -3.22
N ALA A 214 61.37 20.47 -4.04
CA ALA A 214 61.57 19.10 -3.58
C ALA A 214 62.90 18.95 -2.82
N VAL A 215 63.98 19.53 -3.35
CA VAL A 215 65.29 19.55 -2.68
C VAL A 215 65.24 20.34 -1.37
N ALA A 216 64.59 21.51 -1.36
CA ALA A 216 64.44 22.32 -0.16
C ALA A 216 63.66 21.59 0.94
N LEU A 217 62.53 20.95 0.60
CA LEU A 217 61.74 20.17 1.53
C LEU A 217 62.49 18.93 2.03
N ALA A 218 63.18 18.20 1.14
CA ALA A 218 64.02 17.06 1.51
C ALA A 218 65.13 17.47 2.48
N TRP A 219 65.77 18.62 2.24
CA TRP A 219 66.78 19.16 3.14
C TRP A 219 66.20 19.55 4.51
N VAL A 220 65.02 20.16 4.55
CA VAL A 220 64.32 20.48 5.81
C VAL A 220 63.97 19.20 6.58
N VAL A 221 63.47 18.16 5.91
CA VAL A 221 63.18 16.85 6.51
C VAL A 221 64.46 16.22 7.06
N TRP A 222 65.55 16.24 6.30
CA TRP A 222 66.83 15.65 6.70
C TRP A 222 67.47 16.34 7.91
N LYS A 223 67.33 17.66 8.04
CA LYS A 223 67.92 18.42 9.15
C LYS A 223 67.11 18.40 10.45
N ARG A 224 65.88 17.85 10.44
CA ARG A 224 65.04 17.80 11.65
C ARG A 224 65.21 16.49 12.42
N PRO A 225 65.30 16.56 13.77
CA PRO A 225 65.35 15.36 14.61
C PRO A 225 64.00 14.65 14.72
N ILE A 226 62.89 15.39 14.67
CA ILE A 226 61.52 14.85 14.68
C ILE A 226 60.76 15.47 13.52
N VAL A 227 60.38 14.64 12.55
CA VAL A 227 59.66 15.08 11.35
C VAL A 227 58.19 14.68 11.47
N PRO A 228 57.25 15.64 11.38
CA PRO A 228 55.82 15.32 11.29
C PRO A 228 55.53 14.48 10.04
N SER A 229 54.67 13.46 10.16
CA SER A 229 54.27 12.59 9.04
C SER A 229 53.73 13.36 7.84
N ALA A 230 52.96 14.43 8.09
CA ALA A 230 52.43 15.32 7.05
C ALA A 230 53.54 15.98 6.22
N LEU A 231 54.64 16.39 6.84
CA LEU A 231 55.76 17.01 6.14
C LEU A 231 56.53 15.98 5.30
N SER A 232 56.71 14.76 5.82
CA SER A 232 57.29 13.65 5.05
C SER A 232 56.44 13.29 3.83
N TYR A 233 55.11 13.22 4.00
CA TYR A 233 54.18 12.93 2.90
C TYR A 233 54.17 14.06 1.85
N ALA A 234 54.14 15.32 2.29
CA ALA A 234 54.22 16.47 1.39
C ALA A 234 55.54 16.51 0.62
N THR A 235 56.66 16.22 1.30
CA THR A 235 57.98 16.17 0.65
C THR A 235 58.03 15.06 -0.40
N HIS A 236 57.56 13.86 -0.06
CA HIS A 236 57.52 12.75 -0.99
C HIS A 236 56.60 13.03 -2.19
N LEU A 237 55.41 13.59 -1.94
CA LEU A 237 54.48 13.99 -2.99
C LEU A 237 55.10 15.04 -3.94
N ILE A 238 55.75 16.06 -3.40
CA ILE A 238 56.41 17.10 -4.22
C ILE A 238 57.57 16.51 -5.03
N ILE A 239 58.32 15.53 -4.51
CA ILE A 239 59.33 14.79 -5.28
C ILE A 239 58.68 14.09 -6.49
N VAL A 240 57.59 13.36 -6.28
CA VAL A 240 56.87 12.67 -7.37
C VAL A 240 56.30 13.66 -8.38
N ILE A 241 55.68 14.75 -7.92
CA ILE A 241 55.15 15.81 -8.81
C ILE A 241 56.30 16.50 -9.58
N ALA A 242 57.46 16.72 -8.96
CA ALA A 242 58.62 17.28 -9.64
C ALA A 242 59.16 16.35 -10.74
N ILE A 243 59.20 15.04 -10.48
CA ILE A 243 59.56 14.03 -11.48
C ILE A 243 58.55 14.06 -12.64
N CYS A 244 57.25 13.99 -12.36
CA CYS A 244 56.20 14.05 -13.38
C CYS A 244 56.26 15.35 -14.19
N SER A 245 56.40 16.51 -13.54
CA SER A 245 56.52 17.80 -14.24
C SER A 245 57.77 17.85 -15.12
N SER A 246 58.89 17.28 -14.66
CA SER A 246 60.13 17.21 -15.44
C SER A 246 59.97 16.32 -16.67
N ILE A 247 59.29 15.17 -16.54
CA ILE A 247 58.96 14.30 -17.69
C ILE A 247 58.08 15.06 -18.69
N ASP A 248 57.04 15.76 -18.22
CA ASP A 248 56.15 16.57 -19.06
C ASP A 248 56.89 17.67 -19.81
N THR A 249 57.93 18.23 -19.18
CA THR A 249 58.74 19.28 -19.80
C THR A 249 59.66 18.73 -20.89
N VAL A 250 60.27 17.57 -20.66
CA VAL A 250 61.19 16.94 -21.63
C VAL A 250 60.41 16.27 -22.77
N LEU A 251 59.22 15.73 -22.48
CA LEU A 251 58.36 15.01 -23.41
C LEU A 251 56.92 15.57 -23.36
N PRO A 252 56.66 16.77 -23.91
CA PRO A 252 55.36 17.46 -23.78
C PRO A 252 54.24 16.87 -24.65
N PHE A 253 54.57 15.97 -25.60
CA PHE A 253 53.60 15.37 -26.52
C PHE A 253 53.21 13.94 -26.15
N LEU A 254 53.41 13.54 -24.89
CA LEU A 254 52.98 12.22 -24.43
C LEU A 254 51.45 12.16 -24.38
N SER A 255 50.87 11.13 -24.96
CA SER A 255 49.43 10.89 -24.88
C SER A 255 49.00 10.46 -23.48
N ASP A 256 47.72 10.64 -23.16
CA ASP A 256 47.14 10.23 -21.87
C ASP A 256 47.37 8.74 -21.56
N LEU A 257 47.37 7.90 -22.59
CA LEU A 257 47.68 6.47 -22.48
C LEU A 257 49.13 6.24 -22.03
N VAL A 258 50.08 7.01 -22.57
CA VAL A 258 51.50 6.92 -22.18
C VAL A 258 51.68 7.45 -20.76
N TRP A 259 51.00 8.54 -20.40
CA TRP A 259 50.98 9.05 -19.03
C TRP A 259 50.44 8.05 -18.03
N ALA A 260 49.32 7.37 -18.33
CA ALA A 260 48.80 6.33 -17.47
C ALA A 260 49.81 5.19 -17.24
N ARG A 261 50.58 4.80 -18.26
CA ARG A 261 51.65 3.79 -18.14
C ARG A 261 52.81 4.27 -17.28
N ILE A 262 53.22 5.53 -17.44
CA ILE A 262 54.26 6.15 -16.60
C ILE A 262 53.81 6.17 -15.13
N LEU A 263 52.58 6.58 -14.86
CA LEU A 263 52.02 6.60 -13.50
C LEU A 263 51.93 5.18 -12.90
N LEU A 264 51.56 4.16 -13.69
CA LEU A 264 51.60 2.77 -13.25
C LEU A 264 53.04 2.29 -12.96
N GLY A 265 54.02 2.72 -13.75
CA GLY A 265 55.44 2.45 -13.51
C GLY A 265 55.91 3.06 -12.18
N ILE A 266 55.59 4.34 -11.93
CA ILE A 266 55.92 5.01 -10.68
C ILE A 266 55.18 4.35 -9.50
N MET A 267 53.89 4.02 -9.66
CA MET A 267 53.13 3.26 -8.65
C MET A 267 53.83 1.95 -8.28
N ALA A 268 54.29 1.17 -9.25
CA ALA A 268 54.99 -0.07 -9.00
C ALA A 268 56.29 0.17 -8.21
N LEU A 269 57.08 1.19 -8.58
CA LEU A 269 58.30 1.58 -7.85
C LEU A 269 58.01 2.01 -6.41
N GLU A 270 56.96 2.81 -6.20
CA GLU A 270 56.51 3.23 -4.86
C GLU A 270 56.13 2.02 -4.00
N TRP A 271 55.39 1.07 -4.55
CA TRP A 271 55.01 -0.14 -3.84
C TRP A 271 56.19 -1.07 -3.54
N PHE A 272 57.16 -1.21 -4.45
CA PHE A 272 58.42 -1.91 -4.16
C PHE A 272 59.21 -1.19 -3.05
N GLY A 273 59.31 0.15 -3.11
CA GLY A 273 59.95 0.97 -2.10
C GLY A 273 59.28 0.89 -0.73
N SER A 274 57.97 0.67 -0.69
CA SER A 274 57.21 0.48 0.55
C SER A 274 57.62 -0.81 1.29
N VAL A 275 57.99 -1.86 0.57
CA VAL A 275 58.46 -3.13 1.16
C VAL A 275 59.92 -3.02 1.60
N GLY A 276 60.78 -2.41 0.78
CA GLY A 276 62.22 -2.34 1.02
C GLY A 276 62.67 -1.31 2.06
N SER A 277 61.83 -0.34 2.41
CA SER A 277 62.22 0.74 3.34
C SER A 277 62.11 0.32 4.81
N SER A 278 63.21 0.47 5.56
CA SER A 278 63.24 0.29 7.02
C SER A 278 62.59 1.46 7.79
N TYR A 279 62.29 2.58 7.12
CA TYR A 279 61.72 3.77 7.75
C TYR A 279 60.18 3.73 7.69
N PRO A 280 59.47 3.63 8.83
CA PRO A 280 58.02 3.38 8.84
C PRO A 280 57.19 4.49 8.20
N VAL A 281 57.65 5.75 8.31
CA VAL A 281 56.97 6.91 7.71
C VAL A 281 57.09 6.91 6.19
N TRP A 282 58.29 6.60 5.66
CA TRP A 282 58.52 6.53 4.22
C TRP A 282 57.75 5.36 3.60
N ARG A 283 57.77 4.20 4.26
CA ARG A 283 56.96 3.03 3.87
C ARG A 283 55.48 3.36 3.74
N ARG A 284 54.86 4.01 4.74
CA ARG A 284 53.44 4.40 4.67
C ARG A 284 53.19 5.46 3.60
N SER A 285 54.12 6.40 3.41
CA SER A 285 54.03 7.41 2.36
C SER A 285 54.01 6.77 0.96
N ALA A 286 54.94 5.86 0.69
CA ALA A 286 55.07 5.17 -0.59
C ALA A 286 53.83 4.30 -0.88
N TRP A 287 53.27 3.65 0.16
CA TRP A 287 52.00 2.93 0.07
C TRP A 287 50.84 3.84 -0.38
N HIS A 288 50.63 4.99 0.29
CA HIS A 288 49.53 5.90 -0.03
C HIS A 288 49.72 6.63 -1.37
N ILE A 289 50.93 7.04 -1.70
CA ILE A 289 51.24 7.68 -2.99
C ILE A 289 51.05 6.67 -4.12
N GLY A 290 51.50 5.43 -3.96
CA GLY A 290 51.22 4.36 -4.92
C GLY A 290 49.72 4.17 -5.15
N LEU A 291 48.89 4.19 -4.10
CA LEU A 291 47.43 4.13 -4.26
C LEU A 291 46.86 5.34 -5.01
N ALA A 292 47.33 6.55 -4.74
CA ALA A 292 46.90 7.74 -5.47
C ALA A 292 47.27 7.63 -6.96
N LEU A 293 48.49 7.19 -7.29
CA LEU A 293 48.95 6.96 -8.65
C LEU A 293 48.12 5.87 -9.36
N ALA A 294 47.78 4.79 -8.66
CA ALA A 294 46.90 3.74 -9.18
C ALA A 294 45.50 4.29 -9.56
N ILE A 295 44.93 5.15 -8.72
CA ILE A 295 43.62 5.79 -8.97
C ILE A 295 43.71 6.77 -10.14
N ILE A 296 44.72 7.63 -10.18
CA ILE A 296 44.87 8.61 -11.28
C ILE A 296 45.09 7.87 -12.60
N SER A 297 45.93 6.82 -12.62
CA SER A 297 46.13 6.01 -13.83
C SER A 297 44.86 5.29 -14.27
N TYR A 298 44.01 4.81 -13.35
CA TYR A 298 42.71 4.24 -13.68
C TYR A 298 41.80 5.27 -14.36
N LEU A 299 41.68 6.47 -13.79
CA LEU A 299 40.86 7.55 -14.36
C LEU A 299 41.36 7.94 -15.76
N MET A 300 42.68 8.05 -15.95
CA MET A 300 43.27 8.36 -17.26
C MET A 300 43.06 7.23 -18.28
N LEU A 301 42.98 5.97 -17.87
CA LEU A 301 42.67 4.86 -18.76
C LEU A 301 41.17 4.75 -19.08
N LEU A 302 40.30 5.34 -18.25
CA LEU A 302 38.85 5.33 -18.43
C LEU A 302 38.41 6.31 -19.53
N PHE A 303 39.03 7.50 -19.64
CA PHE A 303 38.63 8.52 -20.61
C PHE A 303 38.81 8.09 -22.09
N PRO A 304 39.95 7.51 -22.51
CA PRO A 304 40.17 7.07 -23.89
C PRO A 304 39.25 5.93 -24.36
N LEU A 305 38.60 5.20 -23.43
CA LEU A 305 37.60 4.17 -23.77
C LEU A 305 36.33 4.78 -24.37
N ALA A 306 35.97 6.01 -24.00
CA ALA A 306 34.82 6.72 -24.59
C ALA A 306 35.03 7.02 -26.09
N GLU A 307 36.28 7.02 -26.55
CA GLU A 307 36.67 7.35 -27.93
C GLU A 307 36.99 6.11 -28.79
N GLY A 308 36.66 4.90 -28.31
CA GLY A 308 36.81 3.65 -29.07
C GLY A 308 38.23 3.03 -29.04
N GLY A 309 39.03 3.35 -28.03
CA GLY A 309 40.40 2.84 -27.87
C GLY A 309 40.54 1.34 -27.55
N ASN A 310 41.76 0.82 -27.70
CA ASN A 310 42.13 -0.57 -27.39
C ASN A 310 41.90 -0.93 -25.89
N PRO A 311 41.61 -2.22 -25.57
CA PRO A 311 41.36 -2.65 -24.20
C PRO A 311 42.58 -2.45 -23.29
N ASN A 312 42.38 -1.76 -22.16
CA ASN A 312 43.45 -1.34 -21.25
C ASN A 312 43.81 -2.43 -20.22
N LEU A 313 44.23 -3.60 -20.71
CA LEU A 313 44.69 -4.72 -19.87
C LEU A 313 45.92 -4.38 -19.02
N ILE A 314 46.68 -3.34 -19.38
CA ILE A 314 47.87 -2.90 -18.64
C ILE A 314 47.56 -2.51 -17.19
N TRP A 315 46.32 -2.12 -16.88
CA TRP A 315 45.93 -1.80 -15.51
C TRP A 315 45.88 -3.03 -14.59
N LEU A 316 45.90 -4.26 -15.13
CA LEU A 316 46.03 -5.50 -14.34
C LEU A 316 47.31 -5.54 -13.50
N VAL A 317 48.33 -4.74 -13.83
CA VAL A 317 49.52 -4.57 -12.99
C VAL A 317 49.13 -4.12 -11.58
N THR A 318 48.09 -3.29 -11.43
CA THR A 318 47.60 -2.79 -10.14
C THR A 318 47.11 -3.92 -9.22
N PRO A 319 46.08 -4.73 -9.57
CA PRO A 319 45.67 -5.85 -8.74
C PRO A 319 46.75 -6.94 -8.59
N VAL A 320 47.59 -7.19 -9.61
CA VAL A 320 48.72 -8.14 -9.49
C VAL A 320 49.67 -7.70 -8.39
N MET A 321 50.11 -6.45 -8.41
CA MET A 321 51.05 -5.91 -7.41
C MET A 321 50.43 -5.86 -6.02
N LEU A 322 49.17 -5.46 -5.88
CA LEU A 322 48.45 -5.45 -4.59
C LEU A 322 48.29 -6.87 -4.02
N THR A 323 47.97 -7.86 -4.87
CA THR A 323 47.94 -9.27 -4.47
C THR A 323 49.32 -9.72 -4.01
N GLY A 324 50.38 -9.36 -4.74
CA GLY A 324 51.78 -9.64 -4.39
C GLY A 324 52.16 -9.06 -3.04
N LEU A 325 51.90 -7.77 -2.81
CA LEU A 325 52.12 -7.09 -1.52
C LEU A 325 51.41 -7.80 -0.37
N SER A 326 50.17 -8.29 -0.59
CA SER A 326 49.42 -9.00 0.44
C SER A 326 50.10 -10.29 0.91
N ARG A 327 50.98 -10.89 0.09
CA ARG A 327 51.67 -12.15 0.42
C ARG A 327 53.04 -11.95 1.05
N LEU A 328 53.57 -10.72 1.04
CA LEU A 328 54.87 -10.42 1.62
C LEU A 328 54.74 -10.27 3.14
N ARG A 329 55.43 -11.13 3.89
CA ARG A 329 55.42 -11.14 5.37
C ARG A 329 55.86 -9.81 6.00
N GLN A 330 56.70 -9.06 5.28
CA GLN A 330 57.27 -7.78 5.75
C GLN A 330 56.30 -6.59 5.58
N PHE A 331 55.19 -6.77 4.86
CA PHE A 331 54.23 -5.71 4.58
C PHE A 331 53.13 -5.67 5.66
N PRO A 332 53.03 -4.59 6.46
CA PRO A 332 52.12 -4.53 7.60
C PRO A 332 50.63 -4.49 7.22
N ASP A 333 50.29 -3.95 6.04
CA ASP A 333 48.91 -3.74 5.59
C ASP A 333 48.42 -4.84 4.63
N SER A 334 48.91 -6.07 4.79
CA SER A 334 48.64 -7.21 3.91
C SER A 334 47.14 -7.44 3.63
N ARG A 335 46.29 -7.36 4.65
CA ARG A 335 44.83 -7.53 4.50
C ARG A 335 44.20 -6.39 3.69
N SER A 336 44.66 -5.15 3.89
CA SER A 336 44.19 -3.97 3.17
C SER A 336 44.60 -4.04 1.69
N ALA A 337 45.84 -4.49 1.41
CA ALA A 337 46.31 -4.71 0.04
C ALA A 337 45.49 -5.79 -0.69
N ALA A 338 45.16 -6.90 -0.03
CA ALA A 338 44.30 -7.93 -0.62
C ALA A 338 42.90 -7.38 -0.93
N TRP A 339 42.28 -6.59 -0.05
CA TRP A 339 40.99 -5.96 -0.32
C TRP A 339 41.04 -4.95 -1.47
N LEU A 340 42.07 -4.10 -1.51
CA LEU A 340 42.26 -3.14 -2.60
C LEU A 340 42.53 -3.86 -3.93
N SER A 341 43.24 -4.99 -3.91
CA SER A 341 43.37 -5.86 -5.08
C SER A 341 42.01 -6.39 -5.52
N THR A 342 41.16 -6.86 -4.59
CA THR A 342 39.82 -7.33 -4.92
C THR A 342 38.98 -6.23 -5.56
N VAL A 343 39.02 -5.00 -5.01
CA VAL A 343 38.32 -3.84 -5.59
C VAL A 343 38.85 -3.53 -6.99
N ALA A 344 40.17 -3.54 -7.19
CA ALA A 344 40.76 -3.33 -8.50
C ALA A 344 40.35 -4.43 -9.51
N LEU A 345 40.28 -5.70 -9.10
CA LEU A 345 39.79 -6.78 -9.95
C LEU A 345 38.32 -6.61 -10.34
N CYS A 346 37.47 -6.09 -9.44
CA CYS A 346 36.09 -5.75 -9.78
C CYS A 346 35.97 -4.54 -10.71
N ALA A 347 36.91 -3.58 -10.63
CA ALA A 347 36.93 -2.39 -11.49
C ALA A 347 37.49 -2.68 -12.89
N GLN A 348 38.40 -3.65 -13.04
CA GLN A 348 39.08 -3.94 -14.30
C GLN A 348 38.13 -4.22 -15.49
N PRO A 349 37.03 -5.01 -15.37
CA PRO A 349 36.10 -5.23 -16.47
C PRO A 349 35.49 -3.95 -17.05
N LEU A 350 35.38 -2.87 -16.25
CA LEU A 350 34.86 -1.57 -16.70
C LEU A 350 35.81 -0.86 -17.67
N LEU A 351 37.09 -1.26 -17.71
CA LEU A 351 38.10 -0.71 -18.62
C LEU A 351 38.18 -1.45 -19.98
N LEU A 352 37.27 -2.37 -20.26
CA LEU A 352 37.40 -3.32 -21.37
C LEU A 352 36.12 -3.33 -22.21
N LEU A 353 36.27 -3.15 -23.52
CA LEU A 353 35.16 -3.17 -24.49
C LEU A 353 35.12 -4.45 -25.36
N SER A 354 36.08 -5.35 -25.21
CA SER A 354 36.16 -6.58 -26.01
C SER A 354 36.06 -7.85 -25.16
N LEU A 355 35.39 -8.85 -25.71
CA LEU A 355 35.23 -10.17 -25.07
C LEU A 355 36.58 -10.85 -24.79
N ASN A 356 37.55 -10.74 -25.72
CA ASN A 356 38.89 -11.28 -25.53
C ASN A 356 39.57 -10.70 -24.29
N ALA A 357 39.41 -9.40 -24.07
CA ALA A 357 39.99 -8.73 -22.93
C ALA A 357 39.25 -9.07 -21.64
N TRP A 358 37.92 -9.20 -21.68
CA TRP A 358 37.12 -9.71 -20.56
C TRP A 358 37.57 -11.10 -20.14
N MET A 359 37.78 -12.01 -21.10
CA MET A 359 38.25 -13.37 -20.83
C MET A 359 39.62 -13.36 -20.11
N ILE A 360 40.60 -12.60 -20.62
CA ILE A 360 41.93 -12.48 -19.98
C ILE A 360 41.81 -11.87 -18.58
N SER A 361 41.01 -10.81 -18.43
CA SER A 361 40.79 -10.14 -17.16
C SER A 361 40.14 -11.04 -16.11
N LEU A 362 39.09 -11.78 -16.47
CA LEU A 362 38.39 -12.70 -15.59
C LEU A 362 39.26 -13.92 -15.22
N ALA A 363 40.10 -14.40 -16.14
CA ALA A 363 41.09 -15.45 -15.85
C ALA A 363 42.10 -14.98 -14.79
N VAL A 364 42.68 -13.78 -14.98
CA VAL A 364 43.61 -13.17 -14.02
C VAL A 364 42.91 -12.88 -12.69
N ALA A 365 41.67 -12.37 -12.72
CA ALA A 365 40.88 -12.11 -11.53
C ALA A 365 40.61 -13.38 -10.73
N THR A 366 40.27 -14.48 -11.40
CA THR A 366 40.08 -15.79 -10.76
C THR A 366 41.35 -16.26 -10.07
N GLY A 367 42.49 -16.22 -10.78
CA GLY A 367 43.79 -16.64 -10.24
C GLY A 367 44.24 -15.80 -9.04
N LEU A 368 44.16 -14.47 -9.14
CA LEU A 368 44.52 -13.57 -8.05
C LEU A 368 43.54 -13.66 -6.87
N MET A 369 42.25 -13.85 -7.12
CA MET A 369 41.26 -14.02 -6.05
C MET A 369 41.43 -15.33 -5.27
N LEU A 370 41.95 -16.41 -5.86
CA LEU A 370 42.35 -17.60 -5.10
C LEU A 370 43.43 -17.25 -4.06
N VAL A 371 44.40 -16.43 -4.44
CA VAL A 371 45.47 -15.95 -3.54
C VAL A 371 44.91 -14.97 -2.49
N ASN A 372 44.13 -13.98 -2.91
CA ASN A 372 43.54 -12.97 -2.02
C ASN A 372 42.57 -13.58 -1.02
N THR A 373 41.78 -14.58 -1.41
CA THR A 373 40.85 -15.28 -0.51
C THR A 373 41.58 -16.00 0.61
N HIS A 374 42.74 -16.60 0.33
CA HIS A 374 43.58 -17.21 1.35
C HIS A 374 44.09 -16.18 2.37
N THR A 375 44.42 -14.97 1.93
CA THR A 375 44.86 -13.87 2.82
C THR A 375 43.69 -13.24 3.59
N LEU A 376 42.54 -13.04 2.95
CA LEU A 376 41.38 -12.35 3.52
C LEU A 376 40.53 -13.22 4.44
N ARG A 377 40.45 -14.53 4.16
CA ARG A 377 39.62 -15.53 4.85
C ARG A 377 38.18 -15.02 5.08
N HIS A 378 37.59 -14.46 4.04
CA HIS A 378 36.27 -13.84 4.10
C HIS A 378 35.33 -14.42 3.03
N LEU A 379 34.03 -14.54 3.35
CA LEU A 379 33.05 -15.15 2.46
C LEU A 379 32.91 -14.39 1.14
N ALA A 380 32.91 -13.05 1.18
CA ALA A 380 32.81 -12.23 -0.02
C ALA A 380 33.99 -12.45 -1.00
N ALA A 381 35.20 -12.71 -0.49
CA ALA A 381 36.35 -12.99 -1.34
C ALA A 381 36.22 -14.37 -2.03
N ALA A 382 35.76 -15.38 -1.29
CA ALA A 382 35.47 -16.70 -1.85
C ALA A 382 34.32 -16.63 -2.88
N ALA A 383 33.27 -15.85 -2.60
CA ALA A 383 32.17 -15.60 -3.53
C ALA A 383 32.64 -14.90 -4.81
N LEU A 384 33.45 -13.84 -4.71
CA LEU A 384 34.01 -13.17 -5.89
C LEU A 384 34.94 -14.08 -6.69
N THR A 385 35.70 -14.96 -6.03
CA THR A 385 36.54 -15.95 -6.73
C THR A 385 35.68 -16.86 -7.62
N ILE A 386 34.60 -17.43 -7.07
CA ILE A 386 33.68 -18.28 -7.83
C ILE A 386 32.97 -17.47 -8.92
N GLY A 387 32.56 -16.23 -8.62
CA GLY A 387 31.91 -15.35 -9.60
C GLY A 387 32.81 -15.01 -10.79
N PHE A 388 34.09 -14.69 -10.55
CA PHE A 388 35.05 -14.49 -11.63
C PHE A 388 35.33 -15.77 -12.40
N ALA A 389 35.37 -16.94 -11.74
CA ALA A 389 35.55 -18.23 -12.39
C ALA A 389 34.38 -18.55 -13.33
N LEU A 390 33.13 -18.35 -12.86
CA LEU A 390 31.92 -18.52 -13.67
C LEU A 390 31.86 -17.52 -14.83
N GLY A 391 32.26 -16.27 -14.60
CA GLY A 391 32.36 -15.26 -15.66
C GLY A 391 33.42 -15.60 -16.70
N PHE A 392 34.58 -16.09 -16.25
CA PHE A 392 35.64 -16.58 -17.14
C PHE A 392 35.16 -17.77 -17.97
N GLU A 393 34.50 -18.74 -17.36
CA GLU A 393 33.90 -19.88 -18.06
C GLU A 393 32.87 -19.40 -19.11
N ALA A 394 31.92 -18.55 -18.71
CA ALA A 394 30.88 -18.06 -19.61
C ALA A 394 31.45 -17.31 -20.82
N THR A 395 32.44 -16.43 -20.60
CA THR A 395 33.11 -15.70 -21.68
C THR A 395 33.96 -16.62 -22.56
N ALA A 396 34.67 -17.59 -21.99
CA ALA A 396 35.46 -18.56 -22.74
C ALA A 396 34.60 -19.49 -23.61
N ILE A 397 33.48 -20.00 -23.07
CA ILE A 397 32.53 -20.81 -23.83
C ILE A 397 31.89 -19.98 -24.95
N HIS A 398 31.48 -18.74 -24.66
CA HIS A 398 30.93 -17.85 -25.67
C HIS A 398 31.93 -17.59 -26.80
N GLN A 399 33.19 -17.31 -26.49
CA GLN A 399 34.20 -17.06 -27.49
C GLN A 399 34.59 -18.32 -28.30
N GLY A 400 34.68 -19.48 -27.65
CA GLY A 400 35.07 -20.72 -28.32
C GLY A 400 33.96 -21.42 -29.11
N PHE A 401 32.69 -21.17 -28.75
CA PHE A 401 31.54 -21.91 -29.27
C PHE A 401 30.34 -21.03 -29.64
N ALA A 402 30.53 -19.73 -29.89
CA ALA A 402 29.46 -18.75 -30.21
C ALA A 402 28.43 -19.30 -31.20
N ASP A 403 28.90 -19.83 -32.34
CA ASP A 403 28.05 -20.32 -33.43
C ASP A 403 27.22 -21.56 -33.06
N ARG A 404 27.56 -22.24 -31.96
CA ARG A 404 26.89 -23.43 -31.44
C ARG A 404 26.07 -23.15 -30.19
N LEU A 405 26.13 -21.95 -29.63
CA LEU A 405 25.38 -21.58 -28.43
C LEU A 405 23.96 -21.17 -28.80
N THR A 406 23.07 -22.16 -28.81
CA THR A 406 21.63 -21.91 -28.81
C THR A 406 21.14 -21.59 -27.40
N PHE A 407 19.93 -21.03 -27.30
CA PHE A 407 19.26 -20.79 -26.02
C PHE A 407 19.17 -22.07 -25.18
N ASP A 408 18.79 -23.18 -25.81
CA ASP A 408 18.66 -24.49 -25.15
C ASP A 408 19.99 -25.01 -24.61
N ILE A 409 21.07 -24.91 -25.41
CA ILE A 409 22.42 -25.31 -24.99
C ILE A 409 22.91 -24.43 -23.83
N THR A 410 22.58 -23.14 -23.85
CA THR A 410 22.91 -22.22 -22.75
C THR A 410 22.21 -22.64 -21.45
N LEU A 411 20.94 -23.05 -21.51
CA LEU A 411 20.23 -23.58 -20.34
C LEU A 411 20.81 -24.90 -19.85
N ILE A 412 21.25 -25.80 -20.75
CA ILE A 412 21.98 -27.03 -20.36
C ILE A 412 23.26 -26.67 -19.60
N LEU A 413 24.05 -25.72 -20.10
CA LEU A 413 25.30 -25.29 -19.45
C LEU A 413 25.05 -24.67 -18.07
N LEU A 414 23.98 -23.88 -17.91
CA LEU A 414 23.56 -23.38 -16.60
C LEU A 414 23.19 -24.53 -15.65
N SER A 415 22.42 -25.52 -16.12
CA SER A 415 22.06 -26.71 -15.33
C SER A 415 23.29 -27.55 -14.92
N ILE A 416 24.28 -27.68 -15.81
CA ILE A 416 25.55 -28.36 -15.49
C ILE A 416 26.31 -27.59 -14.42
N ASN A 417 26.33 -26.25 -14.50
CA ASN A 417 26.95 -25.41 -13.48
C ASN A 417 26.30 -25.56 -12.11
N LEU A 418 24.97 -25.75 -12.04
CA LEU A 418 24.29 -26.09 -10.77
C LEU A 418 24.82 -27.39 -10.17
N TRP A 419 24.97 -28.43 -11.00
CA TRP A 419 25.56 -29.69 -10.57
C TRP A 419 27.00 -29.52 -10.08
N LEU A 420 27.85 -28.85 -10.85
CA LEU A 420 29.25 -28.62 -10.47
C LEU A 420 29.37 -27.87 -9.14
N LEU A 421 28.57 -26.83 -8.93
CA LEU A 421 28.61 -26.02 -7.71
C LEU A 421 28.04 -26.76 -6.50
N TRP A 422 26.97 -27.56 -6.63
CA TRP A 422 26.44 -28.33 -5.50
C TRP A 422 27.22 -29.60 -5.20
N LEU A 423 27.81 -30.26 -6.20
CA LEU A 423 28.79 -31.33 -5.98
C LEU A 423 30.05 -30.78 -5.31
N GLY A 424 30.55 -29.64 -5.80
CA GLY A 424 31.68 -28.92 -5.20
C GLY A 424 31.38 -28.48 -3.76
N HIS A 425 30.17 -27.97 -3.50
CA HIS A 425 29.71 -27.66 -2.14
C HIS A 425 29.79 -28.89 -1.23
N SER A 426 29.21 -30.02 -1.66
CA SER A 426 29.20 -31.26 -0.90
C SER A 426 30.62 -31.75 -0.57
N TRP A 427 31.50 -31.77 -1.57
CA TRP A 427 32.90 -32.17 -1.41
C TRP A 427 33.67 -31.23 -0.47
N LEU A 428 33.52 -29.92 -0.63
CA LEU A 428 34.21 -28.93 0.21
C LEU A 428 33.72 -28.95 1.66
N ASN A 429 32.43 -29.25 1.88
CA ASN A 429 31.81 -29.29 3.20
C ASN A 429 32.25 -30.51 4.04
N GLN A 430 32.94 -31.48 3.46
CA GLN A 430 33.53 -32.63 4.18
C GLN A 430 34.84 -32.28 4.89
N SER A 431 35.41 -31.08 4.67
CA SER A 431 36.72 -30.69 5.21
C SER A 431 36.60 -29.77 6.43
N ILE A 432 37.53 -29.92 7.38
CA ILE A 432 37.62 -29.10 8.61
C ILE A 432 38.25 -27.72 8.33
N SER A 433 38.87 -27.50 7.16
CA SER A 433 39.55 -26.23 6.84
C SER A 433 38.57 -25.06 6.68
N ASP A 434 38.78 -23.97 7.43
CA ASP A 434 37.99 -22.74 7.36
C ASP A 434 37.84 -22.18 5.93
N ILE A 435 38.91 -22.21 5.14
CA ILE A 435 38.90 -21.69 3.76
C ILE A 435 38.01 -22.55 2.86
N ARG A 436 38.05 -23.87 3.02
CA ARG A 436 37.18 -24.79 2.27
C ARG A 436 35.72 -24.59 2.66
N GLN A 437 35.42 -24.31 3.93
CA GLN A 437 34.06 -23.95 4.35
C GLN A 437 33.58 -22.61 3.74
N LEU A 438 34.46 -21.62 3.59
CA LEU A 438 34.12 -20.37 2.90
C LEU A 438 33.78 -20.62 1.42
N TYR A 439 34.55 -21.43 0.71
CA TYR A 439 34.24 -21.84 -0.66
C TYR A 439 32.97 -22.69 -0.73
N ALA A 440 32.72 -23.59 0.23
CA ALA A 440 31.49 -24.37 0.28
C ALA A 440 30.26 -23.45 0.40
N ARG A 441 30.29 -22.47 1.31
CA ARG A 441 29.21 -21.49 1.48
C ARG A 441 29.02 -20.63 0.23
N ALA A 442 30.12 -20.15 -0.36
CA ALA A 442 30.10 -19.36 -1.58
C ALA A 442 29.53 -20.16 -2.78
N SER A 443 29.92 -21.43 -2.92
CA SER A 443 29.44 -22.33 -3.98
C SER A 443 27.94 -22.57 -3.85
N ASN A 444 27.44 -22.83 -2.65
CA ASN A 444 26.00 -22.95 -2.41
C ASN A 444 25.25 -21.64 -2.67
N GLY A 445 25.83 -20.48 -2.34
CA GLY A 445 25.25 -19.17 -2.65
C GLY A 445 25.11 -18.92 -4.15
N TRP A 446 26.17 -19.13 -4.94
CA TRP A 446 26.15 -19.01 -6.40
C TRP A 446 25.22 -20.02 -7.06
N ALA A 447 25.20 -21.26 -6.58
CA ALA A 447 24.29 -22.28 -7.09
C ALA A 447 22.82 -21.91 -6.83
N ILE A 448 22.48 -21.33 -5.68
CA ILE A 448 21.12 -20.81 -5.43
C ILE A 448 20.80 -19.65 -6.38
N ALA A 449 21.72 -18.70 -6.55
CA ALA A 449 21.53 -17.55 -7.45
C ALA A 449 21.33 -17.99 -8.91
N LEU A 450 22.19 -18.86 -9.41
CA LEU A 450 22.05 -19.46 -10.74
C LEU A 450 20.78 -20.29 -10.84
N CYS A 451 20.41 -21.06 -9.82
CA CYS A 451 19.18 -21.85 -9.84
C CYS A 451 17.94 -20.96 -9.98
N ILE A 452 17.88 -19.85 -9.24
CA ILE A 452 16.78 -18.88 -9.36
C ILE A 452 16.75 -18.28 -10.76
N LEU A 453 17.91 -17.87 -11.29
CA LEU A 453 18.02 -17.34 -12.65
C LEU A 453 17.55 -18.35 -13.70
N THR A 454 18.02 -19.60 -13.63
CA THR A 454 17.63 -20.68 -14.55
C THR A 454 16.13 -20.94 -14.46
N LEU A 455 15.56 -21.04 -13.25
CA LEU A 455 14.11 -21.25 -13.09
C LEU A 455 13.28 -20.08 -13.63
N LEU A 456 13.72 -18.83 -13.43
CA LEU A 456 13.04 -17.65 -13.99
C LEU A 456 13.07 -17.65 -15.52
N ILE A 457 14.24 -17.90 -16.12
CA ILE A 457 14.39 -17.97 -17.58
C ILE A 457 13.53 -19.11 -18.14
N SER A 458 13.58 -20.30 -17.55
CA SER A 458 12.77 -21.45 -18.00
C SER A 458 11.28 -21.22 -17.77
N THR A 459 10.87 -20.51 -16.72
CA THR A 459 9.47 -20.10 -16.52
C THR A 459 9.02 -19.16 -17.63
N GLY A 460 9.81 -18.13 -17.93
CA GLY A 460 9.54 -17.19 -19.03
C GLY A 460 9.40 -17.93 -20.37
N TYR A 461 10.30 -18.86 -20.66
CA TYR A 461 10.20 -19.70 -21.86
C TYR A 461 8.94 -20.59 -21.85
N SER A 462 8.61 -21.22 -20.71
CA SER A 462 7.41 -22.06 -20.60
C SER A 462 6.10 -21.28 -20.78
N LEU A 463 6.07 -20.01 -20.37
CA LEU A 463 4.94 -19.11 -20.62
C LEU A 463 4.86 -18.74 -22.10
N LEU A 464 5.99 -18.39 -22.72
CA LEU A 464 6.04 -18.08 -24.16
C LEU A 464 5.64 -19.28 -25.03
N LEU A 465 6.01 -20.50 -24.65
CA LEU A 465 5.52 -21.74 -25.31
C LEU A 465 3.99 -21.88 -25.29
N ASN A 466 3.33 -21.37 -24.23
CA ASN A 466 1.88 -21.44 -24.10
C ASN A 466 1.15 -20.29 -24.82
N TRP A 467 1.70 -19.08 -24.77
CA TRP A 467 1.07 -17.87 -25.31
C TRP A 467 1.43 -17.58 -26.78
N ALA A 468 2.65 -17.94 -27.20
CA ALA A 468 3.21 -17.62 -28.51
C ALA A 468 3.76 -18.90 -29.18
N SER A 469 2.97 -19.98 -29.16
CA SER A 469 3.34 -21.31 -29.67
C SER A 469 3.76 -21.34 -31.15
N TYR A 470 3.46 -20.29 -31.91
CA TYR A 470 3.91 -20.12 -33.30
C TYR A 470 5.40 -19.76 -33.40
N PHE A 471 5.94 -19.01 -32.43
CA PHE A 471 7.32 -18.50 -32.46
C PHE A 471 8.29 -19.34 -31.62
N PHE A 472 7.77 -20.13 -30.68
CA PHE A 472 8.58 -20.94 -29.76
C PHE A 472 8.21 -22.41 -29.91
N THR A 473 9.21 -23.24 -30.19
CA THR A 473 9.04 -24.69 -30.31
C THR A 473 9.63 -25.41 -29.10
N PRO A 474 8.95 -26.45 -28.59
CA PRO A 474 9.52 -27.28 -27.54
C PRO A 474 10.66 -28.13 -28.12
N SER A 475 11.76 -28.29 -27.37
CA SER A 475 12.92 -29.07 -27.80
C SER A 475 13.30 -30.14 -26.79
N ARG A 476 13.93 -31.22 -27.26
CA ARG A 476 14.47 -32.29 -26.39
C ARG A 476 15.60 -31.76 -25.48
N GLN A 477 16.34 -30.77 -25.95
CA GLN A 477 17.43 -30.13 -25.21
C GLN A 477 16.89 -29.37 -23.99
N LEU A 478 15.75 -28.72 -24.13
CA LEU A 478 15.11 -28.00 -23.04
C LEU A 478 14.52 -28.93 -21.96
N VAL A 479 13.97 -30.10 -22.36
CA VAL A 479 13.59 -31.17 -21.42
C VAL A 479 14.82 -31.63 -20.64
N LEU A 480 15.94 -31.88 -21.33
CA LEU A 480 17.19 -32.27 -20.70
C LEU A 480 17.69 -31.20 -19.72
N ALA A 481 17.68 -29.92 -20.11
CA ALA A 481 18.09 -28.81 -19.24
C ALA A 481 17.24 -28.74 -17.96
N SER A 482 15.91 -28.81 -18.10
CA SER A 482 14.95 -28.75 -16.98
C SER A 482 15.06 -29.98 -16.09
N GLY A 483 15.31 -31.16 -16.68
CA GLY A 483 15.57 -32.40 -15.98
C GLY A 483 16.87 -32.34 -15.16
N LEU A 484 17.95 -31.83 -15.75
CA LEU A 484 19.22 -31.61 -15.05
C LEU A 484 19.07 -30.61 -13.90
N THR A 485 18.37 -29.50 -14.10
CA THR A 485 18.06 -28.52 -13.03
C THR A 485 17.26 -29.18 -11.90
N THR A 486 16.20 -29.92 -12.24
CA THR A 486 15.38 -30.65 -11.26
C THR A 486 16.21 -31.66 -10.48
N GLY A 487 17.06 -32.42 -11.16
CA GLY A 487 17.98 -33.37 -10.54
C GLY A 487 18.97 -32.71 -9.60
N ALA A 488 19.55 -31.56 -9.99
CA ALA A 488 20.48 -30.81 -9.17
C ALA A 488 19.82 -30.33 -7.87
N ILE A 489 18.59 -29.78 -7.95
CA ILE A 489 17.84 -29.34 -6.78
C ILE A 489 17.47 -30.54 -5.90
N GLY A 490 17.07 -31.66 -6.51
CA GLY A 490 16.80 -32.92 -5.82
C GLY A 490 18.02 -33.45 -5.04
N PHE A 491 19.20 -33.41 -5.65
CA PHE A 491 20.47 -33.78 -5.00
C PHE A 491 20.76 -32.91 -3.79
N ARG A 492 20.60 -31.58 -3.91
CA ARG A 492 20.74 -30.65 -2.79
C ARG A 492 19.73 -30.95 -1.68
N LEU A 493 18.47 -31.20 -2.04
CA LEU A 493 17.41 -31.52 -1.09
C LEU A 493 17.68 -32.79 -0.29
N TRP A 494 18.26 -33.81 -0.94
CA TRP A 494 18.67 -35.03 -0.26
C TRP A 494 19.73 -34.72 0.82
N GLN A 495 20.72 -33.88 0.50
CA GLN A 495 21.74 -33.51 1.48
C GLN A 495 21.19 -32.65 2.62
N GLN A 496 20.36 -31.66 2.30
CA GLN A 496 19.86 -30.67 3.25
C GLN A 496 18.38 -30.32 2.96
N PRO A 497 17.42 -31.03 3.57
CA PRO A 497 16.01 -30.79 3.33
C PRO A 497 15.58 -29.45 3.93
N THR A 498 15.23 -28.48 3.09
CA THR A 498 14.80 -27.12 3.48
C THR A 498 13.52 -26.71 2.73
N ASN A 499 12.70 -25.83 3.30
CA ASN A 499 11.48 -25.33 2.64
C ASN A 499 11.80 -24.70 1.27
N LEU A 500 12.84 -23.87 1.19
CA LEU A 500 13.29 -23.23 -0.05
C LEU A 500 13.69 -24.26 -1.11
N GLY A 501 14.37 -25.34 -0.70
CA GLY A 501 14.69 -26.44 -1.61
C GLY A 501 13.43 -27.13 -2.16
N PHE A 502 12.43 -27.39 -1.32
CA PHE A 502 11.17 -28.02 -1.75
C PHE A 502 10.39 -27.10 -2.69
N TYR A 503 10.37 -25.79 -2.46
CA TYR A 503 9.77 -24.82 -3.39
C TYR A 503 10.49 -24.82 -4.74
N GLY A 504 11.82 -24.75 -4.74
CA GLY A 504 12.61 -24.80 -5.98
C GLY A 504 12.41 -26.11 -6.74
N PHE A 505 12.32 -27.24 -6.04
CA PHE A 505 12.10 -28.56 -6.64
C PHE A 505 10.71 -28.69 -7.25
N ALA A 506 9.67 -28.24 -6.54
CA ALA A 506 8.33 -28.19 -7.10
C ALA A 506 8.31 -27.30 -8.36
N TRP A 507 8.85 -26.08 -8.25
CA TRP A 507 8.93 -25.16 -9.38
C TRP A 507 9.65 -25.77 -10.60
N SER A 508 10.77 -26.48 -10.39
CA SER A 508 11.50 -27.12 -11.49
C SER A 508 10.76 -28.32 -12.10
N VAL A 509 10.08 -29.13 -11.27
CA VAL A 509 9.27 -30.27 -11.72
C VAL A 509 8.09 -29.81 -12.59
N GLU A 510 7.41 -28.74 -12.19
CA GLU A 510 6.32 -28.14 -12.97
C GLU A 510 6.80 -27.69 -14.34
N ILE A 511 7.90 -26.91 -14.40
CA ILE A 511 8.49 -26.45 -15.65
C ILE A 511 8.87 -27.63 -16.55
N LEU A 512 9.54 -28.64 -15.99
CA LEU A 512 9.92 -29.85 -16.73
C LEU A 512 8.69 -30.53 -17.35
N LEU A 513 7.60 -30.68 -16.59
CA LEU A 513 6.39 -31.32 -17.05
C LEU A 513 5.62 -30.48 -18.08
N ILE A 514 5.56 -29.15 -17.93
CA ILE A 514 5.00 -28.25 -18.95
C ILE A 514 5.75 -28.44 -20.28
N ILE A 515 7.08 -28.40 -20.25
CA ILE A 515 7.90 -28.53 -21.46
C ILE A 515 7.76 -29.92 -22.07
N LEU A 516 7.71 -30.98 -21.25
CA LEU A 516 7.52 -32.35 -21.70
C LEU A 516 6.15 -32.55 -22.36
N VAL A 517 5.07 -32.04 -21.75
CA VAL A 517 3.71 -32.12 -22.30
C VAL A 517 3.65 -31.40 -23.65
N LYS A 518 4.23 -30.20 -23.75
CA LYS A 518 4.30 -29.46 -25.03
C LYS A 518 5.13 -30.17 -26.08
N LEU A 519 6.26 -30.80 -25.70
CA LEU A 519 7.06 -31.60 -26.62
C LEU A 519 6.30 -32.80 -27.19
N LEU A 520 5.40 -33.40 -26.41
CA LEU A 520 4.53 -34.50 -26.82
C LEU A 520 3.28 -34.04 -27.59
N GLY A 521 3.15 -32.75 -27.90
CA GLY A 521 2.00 -32.18 -28.61
C GLY A 521 0.75 -31.97 -27.74
N GLY A 522 0.90 -31.97 -26.41
CA GLY A 522 -0.21 -31.81 -25.49
C GLY A 522 -0.82 -30.40 -25.47
N SER A 523 -2.14 -30.35 -25.32
CA SER A 523 -2.90 -29.09 -25.16
C SER A 523 -2.63 -28.44 -23.80
N THR A 524 -3.05 -27.17 -23.65
CA THR A 524 -3.00 -26.45 -22.36
C THR A 524 -3.88 -27.11 -21.30
N GLU A 525 -4.93 -27.85 -21.70
CA GLU A 525 -5.76 -28.65 -20.80
C GLU A 525 -4.97 -29.83 -20.18
N ILE A 526 -4.12 -30.50 -20.96
CA ILE A 526 -3.25 -31.58 -20.45
C ILE A 526 -2.25 -30.99 -19.46
N VAL A 527 -1.73 -29.78 -19.72
CA VAL A 527 -0.88 -29.08 -18.75
C VAL A 527 -1.64 -28.85 -17.44
N ALA A 528 -2.86 -28.31 -17.50
CA ALA A 528 -3.69 -28.10 -16.30
C ALA A 528 -3.95 -29.40 -15.52
N ILE A 529 -4.23 -30.52 -16.22
CA ILE A 529 -4.38 -31.85 -15.61
C ILE A 529 -3.10 -32.25 -14.86
N VAL A 530 -1.95 -32.10 -15.51
CA VAL A 530 -0.66 -32.48 -14.91
C VAL A 530 -0.34 -31.60 -13.70
N THR A 531 -0.58 -30.29 -13.76
CA THR A 531 -0.41 -29.37 -12.63
C THR A 531 -1.32 -29.74 -11.45
N LEU A 532 -2.60 -30.03 -11.69
CA LEU A 532 -3.54 -30.48 -10.64
C LEU A 532 -3.14 -31.84 -10.07
N ALA A 533 -2.69 -32.77 -10.91
CA ALA A 533 -2.18 -34.07 -10.49
C ALA A 533 -0.94 -33.93 -9.60
N LEU A 534 -0.02 -33.01 -9.92
CA LEU A 534 1.10 -32.67 -9.06
C LEU A 534 0.65 -32.05 -7.73
N GLY A 535 -0.40 -31.23 -7.74
CA GLY A 535 -1.05 -30.71 -6.54
C GLY A 535 -1.53 -31.83 -5.61
N LEU A 536 -2.33 -32.76 -6.13
CA LEU A 536 -2.81 -33.92 -5.38
C LEU A 536 -1.65 -34.83 -4.92
N PHE A 537 -0.69 -35.11 -5.81
CA PHE A 537 0.46 -35.94 -5.49
C PHE A 537 1.30 -35.34 -4.36
N SER A 538 1.65 -34.05 -4.45
CA SER A 538 2.44 -33.36 -3.43
C SER A 538 1.71 -33.26 -2.09
N GLN A 539 0.38 -33.13 -2.10
CA GLN A 539 -0.43 -33.24 -0.89
C GLN A 539 -0.31 -34.64 -0.25
N ILE A 540 -0.58 -35.70 -1.02
CA ILE A 540 -0.57 -37.10 -0.54
C ILE A 540 0.81 -37.49 -0.02
N VAL A 541 1.88 -37.12 -0.74
CA VAL A 541 3.26 -37.38 -0.32
C VAL A 541 3.57 -36.67 1.00
N GLY A 542 3.11 -35.42 1.16
CA GLY A 542 3.26 -34.69 2.41
C GLY A 542 2.54 -35.37 3.59
N ASP A 543 1.31 -35.83 3.37
CA ASP A 543 0.51 -36.55 4.38
C ASP A 543 1.17 -37.90 4.75
N LEU A 544 1.68 -38.63 3.77
CA LEU A 544 2.38 -39.91 3.99
C LEU A 544 3.71 -39.71 4.71
N TRP A 545 4.45 -38.65 4.38
CA TRP A 545 5.72 -38.31 5.02
C TRP A 545 5.52 -37.99 6.51
N VAL A 546 4.53 -37.16 6.84
CA VAL A 546 4.22 -36.81 8.24
C VAL A 546 3.77 -38.04 9.02
N ARG A 547 2.90 -38.88 8.43
CA ARG A 547 2.46 -40.13 9.06
C ARG A 547 3.61 -41.11 9.33
N ARG A 548 4.61 -41.19 8.46
CA ARG A 548 5.77 -42.09 8.63
C ARG A 548 6.86 -41.53 9.53
N SER A 549 7.13 -40.22 9.46
CA SER A 549 8.23 -39.58 10.20
C SER A 549 7.84 -39.10 11.60
N GLY A 550 6.56 -38.91 11.86
CA GLY A 550 6.06 -38.33 13.12
C GLY A 550 6.41 -36.84 13.30
N GLN A 551 6.98 -36.19 12.28
CA GLN A 551 7.32 -34.77 12.31
C GLN A 551 6.14 -33.91 11.85
N ASP A 552 6.08 -32.66 12.34
CA ASP A 552 5.08 -31.69 11.91
C ASP A 552 5.19 -31.34 10.41
N TYR A 553 4.07 -30.90 9.83
CA TYR A 553 4.06 -30.42 8.45
C TYR A 553 4.96 -29.18 8.30
N ARG A 554 5.89 -29.26 7.35
CA ARG A 554 6.67 -28.10 6.89
C ARG A 554 5.79 -27.15 6.06
N ALA A 555 6.12 -25.86 6.07
CA ALA A 555 5.43 -24.83 5.29
C ALA A 555 5.33 -25.20 3.79
N SER A 556 6.36 -25.84 3.23
CA SER A 556 6.36 -26.29 1.83
C SER A 556 5.26 -27.28 1.49
N TRP A 557 4.92 -28.18 2.42
CA TRP A 557 3.86 -29.17 2.20
C TRP A 557 2.47 -28.57 2.15
N HIS A 558 2.25 -27.36 2.68
CA HIS A 558 0.98 -26.64 2.54
C HIS A 558 0.92 -25.80 1.27
N ILE A 559 2.01 -25.07 0.98
CA ILE A 559 2.02 -24.05 -0.06
C ILE A 559 2.15 -24.67 -1.47
N ILE A 560 3.00 -25.69 -1.66
CA ILE A 560 3.22 -26.31 -2.98
C ILE A 560 1.91 -26.85 -3.58
N PRO A 561 1.12 -27.69 -2.87
CA PRO A 561 -0.14 -28.19 -3.41
C PRO A 561 -1.12 -27.08 -3.77
N LEU A 562 -1.17 -26.00 -2.98
CA LEU A 562 -2.07 -24.86 -3.22
C LEU A 562 -1.65 -24.02 -4.42
N ILE A 563 -0.35 -23.82 -4.63
CA ILE A 563 0.17 -23.14 -5.83
C ILE A 563 -0.20 -23.96 -7.06
N TYR A 564 0.02 -25.27 -7.04
CA TYR A 564 -0.40 -26.16 -8.13
C TYR A 564 -1.92 -26.17 -8.33
N ALA A 565 -2.70 -26.22 -7.26
CA ALA A 565 -4.15 -26.10 -7.35
C ALA A 565 -4.57 -24.80 -8.04
N GLY A 566 -3.97 -23.66 -7.65
CA GLY A 566 -4.24 -22.35 -8.23
C GLY A 566 -3.81 -22.24 -9.69
N LEU A 567 -2.59 -22.65 -10.03
CA LEU A 567 -2.09 -22.63 -11.41
C LEU A 567 -2.89 -23.55 -12.32
N GLY A 568 -3.16 -24.78 -11.87
CA GLY A 568 -3.96 -25.75 -12.59
C GLY A 568 -5.39 -25.26 -12.80
N PHE A 569 -6.01 -24.66 -11.77
CA PHE A 569 -7.31 -24.01 -11.86
C PHE A 569 -7.31 -22.87 -12.90
N LEU A 570 -6.33 -21.96 -12.86
CA LEU A 570 -6.26 -20.84 -13.80
C LEU A 570 -6.05 -21.32 -15.26
N LEU A 571 -5.15 -22.28 -15.47
CA LEU A 571 -4.91 -22.85 -16.81
C LEU A 571 -6.15 -23.58 -17.35
N ALA A 572 -6.87 -24.29 -16.48
CA ALA A 572 -8.10 -25.00 -16.80
C ALA A 572 -9.25 -24.08 -17.22
N HIS A 573 -9.29 -22.83 -16.72
CA HIS A 573 -10.38 -21.87 -17.00
C HIS A 573 -10.10 -20.96 -18.19
N ASN A 574 -9.03 -21.21 -18.95
CA ASN A 574 -8.79 -20.48 -20.20
C ASN A 574 -9.90 -20.71 -21.24
N THR A 575 -10.54 -21.88 -21.19
CA THR A 575 -11.71 -22.22 -22.02
C THR A 575 -12.73 -22.98 -21.18
N TYR A 576 -14.01 -22.63 -21.32
CA TYR A 576 -15.09 -23.30 -20.60
C TYR A 576 -15.50 -24.58 -21.32
N THR A 577 -15.15 -25.75 -20.76
CA THR A 577 -15.31 -27.07 -21.37
C THR A 577 -16.00 -28.06 -20.43
N ALA A 578 -16.30 -29.27 -20.92
CA ALA A 578 -16.95 -30.33 -20.13
C ALA A 578 -16.18 -30.73 -18.88
N SER A 579 -14.86 -30.50 -18.86
CA SER A 579 -13.96 -30.83 -17.75
C SER A 579 -13.70 -29.67 -16.80
N THR A 580 -14.19 -28.44 -17.08
CA THR A 580 -13.94 -27.26 -16.24
C THR A 580 -14.31 -27.51 -14.78
N GLY A 581 -15.51 -28.02 -14.52
CA GLY A 581 -15.91 -28.34 -13.15
C GLY A 581 -15.11 -29.51 -12.52
N LEU A 582 -14.54 -30.44 -13.31
CA LEU A 582 -13.61 -31.46 -12.77
C LEU A 582 -12.29 -30.84 -12.32
N TYR A 583 -11.80 -29.81 -13.01
CA TYR A 583 -10.61 -29.07 -12.60
C TYR A 583 -10.84 -28.27 -11.32
N THR A 584 -11.98 -27.59 -11.22
CA THR A 584 -12.42 -26.89 -9.99
C THR A 584 -12.57 -27.86 -8.83
N LEU A 585 -13.12 -29.06 -9.08
CA LEU A 585 -13.22 -30.11 -8.07
C LEU A 585 -11.84 -30.60 -7.61
N ALA A 586 -10.90 -30.83 -8.54
CA ALA A 586 -9.55 -31.26 -8.19
C ALA A 586 -8.83 -30.20 -7.32
N ALA A 587 -8.96 -28.92 -7.66
CA ALA A 587 -8.42 -27.82 -6.86
C ALA A 587 -9.09 -27.75 -5.46
N ALA A 588 -10.42 -27.95 -5.39
CA ALA A 588 -11.16 -28.01 -4.14
C ALA A 588 -10.70 -29.18 -3.26
N LEU A 589 -10.48 -30.37 -3.81
CA LEU A 589 -9.97 -31.53 -3.07
C LEU A 589 -8.59 -31.25 -2.47
N ILE A 590 -7.72 -30.54 -3.20
CA ILE A 590 -6.43 -30.09 -2.67
C ILE A 590 -6.63 -29.11 -1.51
N GLY A 591 -7.50 -28.11 -1.67
CA GLY A 591 -7.85 -27.14 -0.64
C GLY A 591 -8.39 -27.79 0.64
N ILE A 592 -9.29 -28.76 0.51
CA ILE A 592 -9.81 -29.57 1.63
C ILE A 592 -8.66 -30.36 2.29
N GLY A 593 -7.81 -31.01 1.49
CA GLY A 593 -6.64 -31.73 1.97
C GLY A 593 -5.74 -30.91 2.89
N ILE A 594 -5.37 -29.71 2.43
CA ILE A 594 -4.48 -28.81 3.17
C ILE A 594 -5.19 -28.11 4.33
N GLY A 595 -6.42 -27.63 4.11
CA GLY A 595 -7.22 -26.88 5.08
C GLY A 595 -7.47 -27.63 6.39
N ARG A 596 -7.52 -28.96 6.32
CA ARG A 596 -7.77 -29.84 7.47
C ARG A 596 -6.56 -30.09 8.36
N ARG A 597 -5.34 -29.78 7.91
CA ARG A 597 -4.11 -30.10 8.66
C ARG A 597 -3.97 -29.30 9.95
N TYR A 598 -4.48 -28.06 9.99
CA TYR A 598 -4.41 -27.21 11.18
C TYR A 598 -5.69 -26.37 11.37
N PRO A 599 -6.10 -26.08 12.61
CA PRO A 599 -7.26 -25.23 12.88
C PRO A 599 -7.18 -23.83 12.26
N ARG A 600 -5.96 -23.26 12.12
CA ARG A 600 -5.75 -21.95 11.47
C ARG A 600 -6.07 -21.94 9.97
N LEU A 601 -6.04 -23.10 9.32
CA LEU A 601 -6.32 -23.26 7.89
C LEU A 601 -7.81 -23.57 7.61
N LYS A 602 -8.67 -23.59 8.63
CA LYS A 602 -10.13 -23.79 8.47
C LYS A 602 -10.79 -22.89 7.41
N PRO A 603 -10.43 -21.59 7.25
CA PRO A 603 -10.99 -20.77 6.17
C PRO A 603 -10.75 -21.35 4.77
N LEU A 604 -9.61 -22.02 4.57
CA LEU A 604 -9.30 -22.71 3.32
C LEU A 604 -10.20 -23.93 3.11
N THR A 605 -10.56 -24.68 4.16
CA THR A 605 -11.55 -25.76 4.06
C THR A 605 -12.91 -25.22 3.65
N LEU A 606 -13.36 -24.10 4.22
CA LEU A 606 -14.63 -23.47 3.85
C LEU A 606 -14.63 -22.97 2.40
N LEU A 607 -13.53 -22.31 1.97
CA LEU A 607 -13.34 -21.90 0.58
C LEU A 607 -13.36 -23.10 -0.37
N ALA A 608 -12.72 -24.20 0.03
CA ALA A 608 -12.65 -25.40 -0.78
C ALA A 608 -14.02 -26.11 -0.88
N VAL A 609 -14.82 -26.13 0.19
CA VAL A 609 -16.22 -26.61 0.13
C VAL A 609 -17.06 -25.74 -0.81
N LEU A 610 -16.88 -24.41 -0.77
CA LEU A 610 -17.51 -23.52 -1.74
C LEU A 610 -17.10 -23.86 -3.17
N LEU A 611 -15.80 -24.14 -3.41
CA LEU A 611 -15.32 -24.58 -4.72
C LEU A 611 -15.90 -25.94 -5.16
N VAL A 612 -16.19 -26.86 -4.23
CA VAL A 612 -16.93 -28.10 -4.57
C VAL A 612 -18.32 -27.76 -5.12
N SER A 613 -19.02 -26.80 -4.51
CA SER A 613 -20.31 -26.32 -5.04
C SER A 613 -20.13 -25.68 -6.42
N VAL A 614 -19.16 -24.77 -6.58
CA VAL A 614 -18.87 -24.13 -7.88
C VAL A 614 -18.58 -25.18 -8.95
N ALA A 615 -17.74 -26.17 -8.65
CA ALA A 615 -17.44 -27.29 -9.55
C ALA A 615 -18.71 -28.02 -10.02
N ALA A 616 -19.63 -28.32 -9.09
CA ALA A 616 -20.88 -28.99 -9.42
C ALA A 616 -21.78 -28.12 -10.30
N TYR A 617 -21.85 -26.82 -10.03
CA TYR A 617 -22.57 -25.87 -10.89
C TYR A 617 -21.94 -25.74 -12.27
N GLU A 618 -20.61 -25.66 -12.37
CA GLU A 618 -19.90 -25.58 -13.64
C GLU A 618 -20.17 -26.80 -14.51
N LEU A 619 -20.11 -28.00 -13.94
CA LEU A 619 -20.45 -29.24 -14.65
C LEU A 619 -21.88 -29.19 -15.22
N LEU A 620 -22.85 -28.77 -14.41
CA LEU A 620 -24.24 -28.70 -14.85
C LEU A 620 -24.47 -27.58 -15.89
N ILE A 621 -23.94 -26.38 -15.64
CA ILE A 621 -24.07 -25.24 -16.56
C ILE A 621 -23.45 -25.57 -17.92
N TYR A 622 -22.30 -26.25 -17.95
CA TYR A 622 -21.72 -26.67 -19.22
C TYR A 622 -22.67 -27.58 -20.00
N GLN A 623 -23.24 -28.61 -19.36
CA GLN A 623 -24.19 -29.51 -20.01
C GLN A 623 -25.44 -28.77 -20.50
N LEU A 624 -25.92 -27.77 -19.73
CA LEU A 624 -27.06 -26.93 -20.13
C LEU A 624 -26.74 -26.05 -21.35
N LEU A 625 -25.53 -25.50 -21.43
CA LEU A 625 -25.09 -24.67 -22.58
C LEU A 625 -24.91 -25.49 -23.86
N GLN A 626 -24.60 -26.78 -23.75
CA GLN A 626 -24.47 -27.67 -24.91
C GLN A 626 -25.81 -28.28 -25.38
N ALA A 627 -26.90 -28.08 -24.64
CA ALA A 627 -28.20 -28.67 -24.98
C ALA A 627 -28.86 -27.93 -26.16
N GLU A 628 -29.17 -28.65 -27.25
CA GLU A 628 -29.64 -28.04 -28.50
C GLU A 628 -31.13 -27.62 -28.51
N ALA A 629 -31.97 -28.07 -27.57
CA ALA A 629 -33.42 -27.84 -27.63
C ALA A 629 -34.19 -27.91 -26.28
N GLY A 630 -33.77 -27.13 -25.27
CA GLY A 630 -34.42 -27.06 -23.95
C GLY A 630 -35.31 -25.83 -23.74
N SER A 631 -36.36 -25.96 -22.93
CA SER A 631 -37.06 -24.78 -22.39
C SER A 631 -36.18 -24.13 -21.31
N PRO A 632 -35.97 -22.80 -21.32
CA PRO A 632 -35.05 -22.14 -20.38
C PRO A 632 -35.45 -22.32 -18.91
N GLY A 633 -36.75 -22.46 -18.61
CA GLY A 633 -37.23 -22.77 -17.26
C GLY A 633 -36.72 -24.13 -16.75
N ASP A 634 -36.55 -25.11 -17.64
CA ASP A 634 -36.04 -26.44 -17.32
C ASP A 634 -34.55 -26.39 -16.88
N GLY A 635 -33.76 -25.51 -17.50
CA GLY A 635 -32.37 -25.30 -17.10
C GLY A 635 -32.25 -24.67 -15.71
N VAL A 636 -33.05 -23.62 -15.44
CA VAL A 636 -33.06 -22.95 -14.13
C VAL A 636 -33.54 -23.89 -13.01
N ILE A 637 -34.55 -24.72 -13.27
CA ILE A 637 -35.02 -25.68 -12.27
C ILE A 637 -34.01 -26.81 -12.02
N LEU A 638 -33.23 -27.23 -13.02
CA LEU A 638 -32.12 -28.17 -12.80
C LEU A 638 -31.03 -27.57 -11.89
N LEU A 639 -30.72 -26.28 -12.05
CA LEU A 639 -29.82 -25.56 -11.14
C LEU A 639 -30.39 -25.45 -9.71
N ALA A 640 -31.70 -25.22 -9.58
CA ALA A 640 -32.38 -25.27 -8.29
C ALA A 640 -32.36 -26.68 -7.68
N GLY A 641 -32.50 -27.71 -8.51
CA GLY A 641 -32.40 -29.12 -8.12
C GLY A 641 -31.01 -29.48 -7.61
N LEU A 642 -29.95 -28.96 -8.26
CA LEU A 642 -28.59 -29.11 -7.77
C LEU A 642 -28.40 -28.42 -6.40
N ALA A 643 -28.93 -27.21 -6.23
CA ALA A 643 -28.89 -26.49 -4.95
C ALA A 643 -29.59 -27.29 -3.83
N ALA A 644 -30.77 -27.85 -4.13
CA ALA A 644 -31.51 -28.72 -3.22
C ALA A 644 -30.71 -30.00 -2.90
N ALA A 645 -30.09 -30.62 -3.90
CA ALA A 645 -29.29 -31.82 -3.73
C ALA A 645 -28.08 -31.56 -2.81
N ILE A 646 -27.37 -30.44 -2.98
CA ILE A 646 -26.25 -30.04 -2.11
C ILE A 646 -26.75 -29.82 -0.67
N ALA A 647 -27.82 -29.05 -0.48
CA ALA A 647 -28.38 -28.78 0.85
C ALA A 647 -28.79 -30.07 1.59
N ILE A 648 -29.35 -31.05 0.88
CA ILE A 648 -29.74 -32.34 1.44
C ILE A 648 -28.52 -33.22 1.69
N ALA A 649 -27.56 -33.25 0.76
CA ALA A 649 -26.33 -34.03 0.90
C ALA A 649 -25.53 -33.59 2.13
N ASP A 650 -25.38 -32.30 2.35
CA ASP A 650 -24.71 -31.76 3.55
C ASP A 650 -25.37 -32.27 4.83
N ARG A 651 -26.70 -32.33 4.86
CA ARG A 651 -27.46 -32.83 6.01
C ARG A 651 -27.32 -34.36 6.18
N LEU A 652 -27.46 -35.13 5.11
CA LEU A 652 -27.38 -36.60 5.13
C LEU A 652 -25.98 -37.09 5.48
N PHE A 653 -24.95 -36.46 4.92
CA PHE A 653 -23.55 -36.84 5.13
C PHE A 653 -22.88 -36.06 6.26
N SER A 654 -23.58 -35.15 6.96
CA SER A 654 -23.06 -34.36 8.09
C SER A 654 -22.24 -35.17 9.09
N ARG A 655 -22.68 -36.38 9.44
CA ARG A 655 -21.98 -37.29 10.37
C ARG A 655 -20.58 -37.69 9.90
N TRP A 656 -20.35 -37.73 8.59
CA TRP A 656 -19.08 -38.06 7.97
C TRP A 656 -18.29 -36.79 7.61
N LEU A 657 -18.99 -35.76 7.11
CA LEU A 657 -18.40 -34.49 6.69
C LEU A 657 -17.81 -33.70 7.85
N LEU A 658 -18.48 -33.63 9.01
CA LEU A 658 -17.98 -32.89 10.18
C LEU A 658 -16.61 -33.39 10.66
N PRO A 659 -16.42 -34.70 10.98
CA PRO A 659 -15.11 -35.20 11.39
C PRO A 659 -14.11 -35.18 10.23
N TYR A 660 -14.53 -35.46 8.99
CA TYR A 660 -13.61 -35.47 7.86
C TYR A 660 -13.09 -34.08 7.51
N LEU A 661 -13.91 -33.03 7.57
CA LEU A 661 -13.57 -31.64 7.25
C LEU A 661 -13.03 -30.85 8.45
N HIS A 662 -13.06 -31.42 9.65
CA HIS A 662 -12.76 -30.72 10.92
C HIS A 662 -13.59 -29.43 11.10
N LEU A 663 -14.84 -29.45 10.64
CA LEU A 663 -15.82 -28.37 10.79
C LEU A 663 -16.79 -28.67 11.92
N THR A 664 -17.34 -27.62 12.50
CA THR A 664 -18.43 -27.68 13.48
C THR A 664 -19.79 -27.58 12.78
N PRO A 665 -20.89 -28.01 13.43
CA PRO A 665 -22.23 -27.82 12.88
C PRO A 665 -22.56 -26.36 12.56
N ILE A 666 -22.03 -25.42 13.35
CA ILE A 666 -22.22 -23.97 13.15
C ILE A 666 -21.56 -23.48 11.86
N GLU A 667 -20.46 -24.13 11.44
CA GLU A 667 -19.72 -23.77 10.22
C GLU A 667 -20.29 -24.45 8.96
N LEU A 668 -20.77 -25.70 9.06
CA LEU A 668 -21.30 -26.47 7.92
C LEU A 668 -22.77 -26.13 7.60
N ASN A 669 -23.64 -26.00 8.61
CA ASN A 669 -25.08 -25.78 8.38
C ASN A 669 -25.42 -24.53 7.55
N PRO A 670 -24.73 -23.38 7.72
CA PRO A 670 -24.98 -22.21 6.87
C PRO A 670 -24.78 -22.49 5.38
N ILE A 671 -23.85 -23.37 5.01
CA ILE A 671 -23.60 -23.74 3.60
C ILE A 671 -24.84 -24.41 3.01
N ALA A 672 -25.41 -25.39 3.73
CA ALA A 672 -26.63 -26.06 3.32
C ALA A 672 -27.83 -25.08 3.24
N HIS A 673 -27.93 -24.15 4.19
CA HIS A 673 -29.00 -23.14 4.22
C HIS A 673 -28.90 -22.13 3.06
N VAL A 674 -27.68 -21.74 2.70
CA VAL A 674 -27.43 -20.87 1.52
C VAL A 674 -27.83 -21.59 0.24
N HIS A 675 -27.47 -22.87 0.07
CA HIS A 675 -27.88 -23.64 -1.10
C HIS A 675 -29.39 -23.87 -1.16
N TRP A 676 -30.05 -24.09 -0.02
CA TRP A 676 -31.51 -24.10 0.04
C TRP A 676 -32.08 -22.75 -0.44
N ALA A 677 -31.59 -21.61 0.08
CA ALA A 677 -32.08 -20.29 -0.31
C ALA A 677 -31.85 -19.99 -1.80
N ILE A 678 -30.69 -20.37 -2.35
CA ILE A 678 -30.39 -20.28 -3.78
C ILE A 678 -31.36 -21.15 -4.58
N GLY A 679 -31.59 -22.40 -4.15
CA GLY A 679 -32.54 -23.32 -4.78
C GLY A 679 -33.96 -22.77 -4.81
N SER A 680 -34.43 -22.22 -3.71
CA SER A 680 -35.75 -21.59 -3.59
C SER A 680 -35.89 -20.37 -4.48
N LEU A 681 -34.87 -19.52 -4.54
CA LEU A 681 -34.86 -18.35 -5.42
C LEU A 681 -34.84 -18.74 -6.90
N LEU A 682 -34.02 -19.72 -7.28
CA LEU A 682 -33.97 -20.25 -8.64
C LEU A 682 -35.29 -20.93 -9.04
N SER A 683 -35.92 -21.68 -8.12
CA SER A 683 -37.25 -22.26 -8.33
C SER A 683 -38.30 -21.16 -8.57
N LEU A 684 -38.29 -20.08 -7.78
CA LEU A 684 -39.20 -18.94 -7.99
C LEU A 684 -38.93 -18.23 -9.32
N LEU A 685 -37.66 -17.98 -9.66
CA LEU A 685 -37.26 -17.37 -10.92
C LEU A 685 -37.68 -18.23 -12.12
N SER A 686 -37.61 -19.56 -12.00
CA SER A 686 -38.00 -20.44 -13.10
C SER A 686 -39.47 -20.29 -13.50
N LEU A 687 -40.36 -19.86 -12.59
CA LEU A 687 -41.77 -19.60 -12.90
C LEU A 687 -41.99 -18.45 -13.89
N THR A 688 -41.01 -17.57 -14.09
CA THR A 688 -41.10 -16.49 -15.10
C THR A 688 -40.67 -16.96 -16.50
N LEU A 689 -40.28 -18.21 -16.65
CA LEU A 689 -39.79 -18.82 -17.89
C LEU A 689 -40.71 -19.96 -18.33
N PRO A 690 -40.78 -20.26 -19.63
CA PRO A 690 -41.55 -21.41 -20.11
C PRO A 690 -40.92 -22.74 -19.64
N PHE A 691 -41.78 -23.69 -19.29
CA PHE A 691 -41.41 -25.07 -18.93
C PHE A 691 -41.82 -26.06 -20.00
N SER A 692 -41.05 -27.14 -20.16
CA SER A 692 -41.55 -28.33 -20.84
C SER A 692 -42.53 -29.12 -19.94
N SER A 693 -43.20 -30.11 -20.54
CA SER A 693 -44.07 -31.04 -19.80
C SER A 693 -43.32 -31.73 -18.65
N THR A 694 -42.08 -32.15 -18.91
CA THR A 694 -41.17 -32.78 -17.94
C THR A 694 -40.59 -31.77 -16.95
N GLY A 695 -40.20 -30.58 -17.41
CA GLY A 695 -39.71 -29.50 -16.57
C GLY A 695 -40.71 -29.07 -15.50
N THR A 696 -42.00 -29.15 -15.82
CA THR A 696 -43.05 -28.85 -14.85
C THR A 696 -43.12 -29.90 -13.72
N ILE A 697 -42.92 -31.18 -14.04
CA ILE A 697 -42.88 -32.26 -13.04
C ILE A 697 -41.63 -32.11 -12.16
N LEU A 698 -40.50 -31.76 -12.78
CA LEU A 698 -39.25 -31.45 -12.07
C LEU A 698 -39.43 -30.26 -11.13
N TRP A 699 -40.12 -29.20 -11.58
CA TRP A 699 -40.42 -28.03 -10.76
C TRP A 699 -41.21 -28.38 -9.51
N ILE A 700 -42.31 -29.13 -9.67
CA ILE A 700 -43.13 -29.58 -8.54
C ILE A 700 -42.29 -30.42 -7.57
N SER A 701 -41.49 -31.37 -8.09
CA SER A 701 -40.69 -32.29 -7.28
C SER A 701 -39.58 -31.57 -6.50
N ILE A 702 -38.81 -30.71 -7.16
CA ILE A 702 -37.68 -29.98 -6.56
C ILE A 702 -38.19 -28.96 -5.56
N THR A 703 -39.23 -28.20 -5.88
CA THR A 703 -39.79 -27.18 -4.97
C THR A 703 -40.47 -27.84 -3.76
N SER A 704 -41.14 -28.98 -3.94
CA SER A 704 -41.63 -29.78 -2.81
C SER A 704 -40.49 -30.29 -1.93
N THR A 705 -39.36 -30.65 -2.54
CA THR A 705 -38.16 -31.10 -1.81
C THR A 705 -37.54 -29.94 -1.00
N LEU A 706 -37.48 -28.72 -1.56
CA LEU A 706 -37.04 -27.53 -0.84
C LEU A 706 -37.98 -27.16 0.31
N ALA A 707 -39.30 -27.25 0.09
CA ALA A 707 -40.30 -26.99 1.11
C ALA A 707 -40.19 -28.01 2.27
N THR A 708 -40.02 -29.29 1.95
CA THR A 708 -39.82 -30.35 2.94
C THR A 708 -38.49 -30.20 3.68
N TYR A 709 -37.42 -29.74 3.01
CA TYR A 709 -36.16 -29.39 3.68
C TYR A 709 -36.36 -28.30 4.74
N ALA A 710 -37.06 -27.21 4.40
CA ALA A 710 -37.35 -26.12 5.33
C ALA A 710 -38.20 -26.58 6.52
N LEU A 711 -39.28 -27.33 6.26
CA LEU A 711 -40.13 -27.91 7.31
C LEU A 711 -39.35 -28.90 8.20
N ALA A 712 -38.52 -29.75 7.62
CA ALA A 712 -37.70 -30.71 8.37
C ALA A 712 -36.61 -30.01 9.20
N THR A 713 -36.17 -28.82 8.81
CA THR A 713 -35.21 -27.98 9.56
C THR A 713 -35.90 -27.22 10.69
N GLY A 714 -37.17 -26.83 10.51
CA GLY A 714 -38.00 -26.21 11.55
C GLY A 714 -38.52 -27.15 12.64
N ARG A 715 -38.27 -28.46 12.52
CA ARG A 715 -38.73 -29.47 13.48
C ARG A 715 -37.88 -29.43 14.75
N ILE A 716 -38.52 -29.33 15.91
CA ILE A 716 -37.90 -29.26 17.23
C ILE A 716 -37.70 -30.69 17.77
N PRO A 717 -36.47 -31.09 18.16
CA PRO A 717 -36.23 -32.40 18.76
C PRO A 717 -36.92 -32.54 20.12
N PRO A 718 -37.51 -33.70 20.44
CA PRO A 718 -38.28 -33.91 21.68
C PRO A 718 -37.44 -33.79 22.98
N SER A 719 -36.12 -33.82 22.88
CA SER A 719 -35.16 -33.71 24.00
C SER A 719 -34.65 -32.30 24.28
N SER A 720 -35.14 -31.27 23.57
CA SER A 720 -34.67 -29.88 23.74
C SER A 720 -35.43 -29.18 24.87
N PRO A 721 -34.76 -28.54 25.85
CA PRO A 721 -35.44 -27.81 26.92
C PRO A 721 -36.28 -26.65 26.36
N HIS A 722 -37.38 -26.34 27.03
CA HIS A 722 -38.38 -25.35 26.64
C HIS A 722 -37.75 -24.01 26.22
N PRO A 723 -38.32 -23.27 25.24
CA PRO A 723 -37.70 -22.11 24.59
C PRO A 723 -37.41 -20.92 25.50
N LEU A 724 -37.84 -20.95 26.76
CA LEU A 724 -37.51 -19.95 27.79
C LEU A 724 -36.10 -20.11 28.39
N THR A 725 -35.38 -21.18 28.05
CA THR A 725 -34.04 -21.49 28.62
C THR A 725 -32.92 -21.56 27.60
N LEU A 726 -33.21 -21.31 26.32
CA LEU A 726 -32.19 -21.32 25.26
C LEU A 726 -31.50 -19.95 25.17
N PRO A 727 -30.17 -19.89 25.00
CA PRO A 727 -29.48 -18.65 24.67
C PRO A 727 -30.07 -18.04 23.38
N PRO A 728 -30.02 -16.71 23.22
CA PRO A 728 -30.54 -16.05 22.02
C PRO A 728 -29.93 -16.69 20.76
N PRO A 729 -30.71 -16.87 19.69
CA PRO A 729 -30.21 -17.46 18.44
C PRO A 729 -29.01 -16.64 17.97
N HIS A 730 -27.95 -17.33 17.54
CA HIS A 730 -26.84 -16.67 16.86
C HIS A 730 -27.42 -15.90 15.66
N PRO A 731 -26.94 -14.68 15.38
CA PRO A 731 -27.52 -13.80 14.35
C PRO A 731 -27.55 -14.40 12.94
N LEU A 732 -26.77 -15.47 12.70
CA LEU A 732 -26.63 -16.14 11.41
C LEU A 732 -27.55 -17.37 11.23
N THR A 733 -28.22 -17.86 12.28
CA THR A 733 -29.07 -19.06 12.21
C THR A 733 -30.54 -18.71 12.45
N PRO A 734 -31.43 -18.88 11.45
CA PRO A 734 -32.85 -18.61 11.62
C PRO A 734 -33.47 -19.48 12.71
N SER A 735 -34.47 -18.95 13.40
CA SER A 735 -35.19 -19.73 14.43
C SER A 735 -35.96 -20.91 13.79
N PRO A 736 -36.23 -21.99 14.54
CA PRO A 736 -37.07 -23.10 14.05
C PRO A 736 -38.45 -22.65 13.57
N GLU A 737 -39.01 -21.60 14.17
CA GLU A 737 -40.27 -21.00 13.73
C GLU A 737 -40.14 -20.33 12.36
N THR A 738 -39.04 -19.61 12.11
CA THR A 738 -38.74 -18.98 10.82
C THR A 738 -38.63 -20.03 9.70
N TRP A 739 -37.93 -21.14 9.94
CA TRP A 739 -37.85 -22.25 8.99
C TRP A 739 -39.22 -22.87 8.68
N THR A 740 -40.09 -22.99 9.70
CA THR A 740 -41.45 -23.48 9.51
C THR A 740 -42.28 -22.52 8.65
N TYR A 741 -42.16 -21.20 8.86
CA TYR A 741 -42.83 -20.21 8.00
C TYR A 741 -42.37 -20.29 6.53
N LEU A 742 -41.07 -20.40 6.30
CA LEU A 742 -40.50 -20.51 4.96
C LEU A 742 -40.97 -21.79 4.25
N GLY A 743 -40.98 -22.93 4.97
CA GLY A 743 -41.50 -24.18 4.43
C GLY A 743 -43.00 -24.14 4.12
N ILE A 744 -43.81 -23.48 4.98
CA ILE A 744 -45.24 -23.25 4.69
C ILE A 744 -45.42 -22.42 3.43
N LEU A 745 -44.66 -21.33 3.28
CA LEU A 745 -44.75 -20.45 2.13
C LEU A 745 -44.44 -21.19 0.82
N GLU A 746 -43.32 -21.92 0.76
CA GLU A 746 -42.97 -22.72 -0.42
C GLU A 746 -44.00 -23.81 -0.72
N THR A 747 -44.51 -24.49 0.31
CA THR A 747 -45.57 -25.50 0.16
C THR A 747 -46.82 -24.88 -0.46
N LEU A 748 -47.22 -23.68 -0.03
CA LEU A 748 -48.36 -22.97 -0.59
C LEU A 748 -48.13 -22.57 -2.05
N ILE A 749 -46.93 -22.10 -2.41
CA ILE A 749 -46.57 -21.80 -3.81
C ILE A 749 -46.70 -23.05 -4.68
N VAL A 750 -46.19 -24.20 -4.21
CA VAL A 750 -46.32 -25.48 -4.93
C VAL A 750 -47.78 -25.88 -5.10
N ILE A 751 -48.58 -25.85 -4.04
CA ILE A 751 -50.01 -26.18 -4.09
C ILE A 751 -50.74 -25.26 -5.08
N SER A 752 -50.50 -23.94 -5.00
CA SER A 752 -51.11 -22.97 -5.92
C SER A 752 -50.76 -23.26 -7.37
N TYR A 753 -49.51 -23.60 -7.67
CA TYR A 753 -49.08 -23.92 -9.02
C TYR A 753 -49.66 -25.25 -9.53
N ILE A 754 -49.73 -26.29 -8.69
CA ILE A 754 -50.39 -27.56 -9.02
C ILE A 754 -51.86 -27.30 -9.36
N LEU A 755 -52.58 -26.54 -8.51
CA LEU A 755 -53.98 -26.20 -8.74
C LEU A 755 -54.17 -25.40 -10.04
N TYR A 756 -53.29 -24.44 -10.33
CA TYR A 756 -53.31 -23.65 -11.55
C TYR A 756 -53.19 -24.52 -12.81
N ARG A 757 -52.34 -25.56 -12.77
CA ARG A 757 -52.14 -26.47 -13.90
C ARG A 757 -53.23 -27.54 -14.02
N SER A 758 -53.72 -28.06 -12.90
CA SER A 758 -54.69 -29.15 -12.87
C SER A 758 -56.11 -28.71 -13.21
N ILE A 759 -56.45 -27.43 -13.00
CA ILE A 759 -57.78 -26.91 -13.30
C ILE A 759 -57.77 -26.31 -14.72
N PRO A 760 -58.57 -26.84 -15.67
CA PRO A 760 -58.53 -26.40 -17.07
C PRO A 760 -58.88 -24.93 -17.30
N ASN A 761 -59.65 -24.33 -16.38
CA ASN A 761 -60.06 -22.93 -16.45
C ASN A 761 -59.53 -22.14 -15.24
N PRO A 762 -58.53 -21.25 -15.43
CA PRO A 762 -57.93 -20.48 -14.34
C PRO A 762 -58.94 -19.53 -13.66
N LEU A 763 -60.02 -19.12 -14.36
CA LEU A 763 -61.09 -18.33 -13.73
C LEU A 763 -61.86 -19.13 -12.68
N VAL A 764 -61.99 -20.45 -12.81
CA VAL A 764 -62.64 -21.28 -11.79
C VAL A 764 -61.78 -21.31 -10.53
N LEU A 765 -60.47 -21.45 -10.67
CA LEU A 765 -59.55 -21.41 -9.53
C LEU A 765 -59.56 -20.05 -8.84
N THR A 766 -59.44 -18.94 -9.59
CA THR A 766 -59.41 -17.60 -8.99
C THR A 766 -60.76 -17.16 -8.44
N SER A 767 -61.87 -17.72 -8.94
CA SER A 767 -63.21 -17.45 -8.43
C SER A 767 -63.52 -18.19 -7.12
N TRP A 768 -62.97 -19.39 -6.93
CA TRP A 768 -63.09 -20.18 -5.69
C TRP A 768 -61.90 -20.07 -4.74
N ALA A 769 -60.92 -19.21 -5.05
CA ALA A 769 -59.65 -19.13 -4.33
C ALA A 769 -59.80 -18.89 -2.82
N GLY A 770 -60.71 -18.00 -2.40
CA GLY A 770 -61.01 -17.74 -0.98
C GLY A 770 -61.55 -18.97 -0.23
N ALA A 771 -62.43 -19.76 -0.84
CA ALA A 771 -62.94 -21.00 -0.27
C ALA A 771 -61.84 -22.08 -0.15
N ILE A 772 -61.02 -22.25 -1.19
CA ILE A 772 -59.89 -23.20 -1.20
C ILE A 772 -58.86 -22.80 -0.12
N ALA A 773 -58.52 -21.52 -0.03
CA ALA A 773 -57.62 -21.00 1.01
C ALA A 773 -58.17 -21.22 2.42
N SER A 774 -59.48 -21.06 2.62
CA SER A 774 -60.16 -21.31 3.90
C SER A 774 -60.13 -22.80 4.29
N LEU A 775 -60.27 -23.70 3.33
CA LEU A 775 -60.14 -25.15 3.55
C LEU A 775 -58.70 -25.52 3.96
N ILE A 776 -57.70 -25.01 3.25
CA ILE A 776 -56.28 -25.22 3.58
C ILE A 776 -55.97 -24.65 4.97
N ALA A 777 -56.40 -23.43 5.27
CA ALA A 777 -56.23 -22.79 6.56
C ALA A 777 -56.88 -23.60 7.72
N THR A 778 -58.06 -24.18 7.48
CA THR A 778 -58.72 -25.05 8.45
C THR A 778 -57.88 -26.29 8.76
N SER A 779 -57.35 -26.95 7.72
CA SER A 779 -56.44 -28.09 7.87
C SER A 779 -55.17 -27.70 8.63
N MET A 780 -54.56 -26.56 8.30
CA MET A 780 -53.39 -26.03 9.01
C MET A 780 -53.68 -25.74 10.49
N TYR A 781 -54.91 -25.37 10.86
CA TYR A 781 -55.28 -25.12 12.26
C TYR A 781 -55.55 -26.40 13.06
N LEU A 782 -56.20 -27.40 12.44
CA LEU A 782 -56.69 -28.60 13.12
C LEU A 782 -55.62 -29.68 13.35
N LEU A 783 -54.59 -29.75 12.50
CA LEU A 783 -53.58 -30.80 12.58
C LEU A 783 -52.72 -30.70 13.85
N PRO A 784 -52.32 -31.84 14.46
CA PRO A 784 -51.61 -31.87 15.74
C PRO A 784 -50.09 -31.61 15.57
N TRP A 785 -49.72 -30.46 15.00
CA TRP A 785 -48.33 -30.12 14.64
C TRP A 785 -47.31 -30.29 15.78
N ASN A 786 -47.70 -29.99 17.02
CA ASN A 786 -46.84 -30.17 18.19
C ASN A 786 -46.47 -31.63 18.46
N ALA A 787 -47.44 -32.55 18.31
CA ALA A 787 -47.20 -33.98 18.47
C ALA A 787 -46.26 -34.51 17.37
N TRP A 788 -46.24 -33.86 16.21
CA TRP A 788 -45.34 -34.21 15.12
C TRP A 788 -43.96 -33.53 15.23
N GLY A 789 -43.77 -32.63 16.21
CA GLY A 789 -42.50 -31.97 16.52
C GLY A 789 -42.33 -30.57 15.91
N TRP A 790 -43.39 -29.90 15.48
CA TRP A 790 -43.34 -28.50 15.02
C TRP A 790 -43.98 -27.55 16.03
N SER A 791 -43.47 -26.31 16.09
CA SER A 791 -44.13 -25.25 16.86
C SER A 791 -45.51 -24.95 16.28
N ILE A 792 -46.50 -24.72 17.15
CA ILE A 792 -47.88 -24.47 16.73
C ILE A 792 -48.06 -23.08 16.11
N ARG A 793 -47.23 -22.11 16.55
CA ARG A 793 -47.40 -20.69 16.20
C ARG A 793 -47.35 -20.42 14.69
N PRO A 794 -46.39 -20.93 13.91
CA PRO A 794 -46.33 -20.68 12.47
C PRO A 794 -47.58 -21.16 11.73
N TRP A 795 -48.01 -22.40 11.99
CA TRP A 795 -49.20 -22.98 11.37
C TRP A 795 -50.48 -22.20 11.67
N ARG A 796 -50.68 -21.78 12.92
CA ARG A 796 -51.86 -20.99 13.32
C ARG A 796 -51.84 -19.58 12.73
N ASN A 797 -50.69 -18.91 12.74
CA ASN A 797 -50.56 -17.57 12.20
C ASN A 797 -50.77 -17.57 10.68
N SER A 798 -50.16 -18.53 9.97
CA SER A 798 -50.37 -18.71 8.53
C SER A 798 -51.82 -19.07 8.20
N ALA A 799 -52.47 -19.94 8.99
CA ALA A 799 -53.90 -20.24 8.84
C ALA A 799 -54.79 -19.00 9.01
N GLY A 800 -54.43 -18.10 9.95
CA GLY A 800 -55.18 -16.87 10.18
C GLY A 800 -55.03 -15.82 9.08
N ILE A 801 -53.94 -15.83 8.31
CA ILE A 801 -53.65 -14.82 7.26
C ILE A 801 -54.00 -15.32 5.87
N LEU A 802 -53.84 -16.63 5.60
CA LEU A 802 -53.94 -17.21 4.26
C LEU A 802 -55.26 -16.87 3.53
N PRO A 803 -56.45 -17.01 4.15
CA PRO A 803 -57.70 -16.75 3.42
C PRO A 803 -57.87 -15.30 3.03
N ILE A 804 -57.49 -14.33 3.89
CA ILE A 804 -57.65 -12.91 3.57
C ILE A 804 -56.65 -12.47 2.50
N LEU A 805 -55.41 -12.97 2.57
CA LEU A 805 -54.37 -12.71 1.58
C LEU A 805 -54.83 -13.15 0.18
N VAL A 806 -55.33 -14.39 0.07
CA VAL A 806 -55.78 -14.93 -1.22
C VAL A 806 -56.98 -14.15 -1.76
N ILE A 807 -57.94 -13.79 -0.91
CA ILE A 807 -59.09 -12.98 -1.31
C ILE A 807 -58.67 -11.61 -1.85
N LEU A 808 -57.69 -10.96 -1.21
CA LEU A 808 -57.16 -9.69 -1.69
C LEU A 808 -56.47 -9.83 -3.05
N LEU A 809 -55.69 -10.90 -3.25
CA LEU A 809 -55.02 -11.19 -4.52
C LEU A 809 -56.01 -11.52 -5.65
N THR A 810 -57.18 -12.10 -5.32
CA THR A 810 -58.21 -12.50 -6.30
C THR A 810 -59.47 -11.63 -6.25
N SER A 811 -59.36 -10.39 -5.77
CA SER A 811 -60.50 -9.51 -5.45
C SER A 811 -61.46 -9.29 -6.63
N TRP A 812 -60.92 -9.23 -7.85
CA TRP A 812 -61.68 -8.97 -9.07
C TRP A 812 -62.46 -10.17 -9.61
N THR A 813 -62.09 -11.40 -9.22
CA THR A 813 -62.61 -12.63 -9.83
C THR A 813 -63.34 -13.55 -8.85
N ILE A 814 -63.20 -13.33 -7.54
CA ILE A 814 -63.78 -14.18 -6.49
C ILE A 814 -65.30 -14.36 -6.66
N THR A 815 -65.94 -15.44 -6.22
CA THR A 815 -67.42 -15.56 -6.22
C THR A 815 -68.05 -15.09 -4.91
N LEU A 816 -69.37 -14.84 -4.93
CA LEU A 816 -70.15 -14.57 -3.72
C LEU A 816 -70.03 -15.73 -2.70
N GLN A 817 -70.15 -16.97 -3.18
CA GLN A 817 -70.06 -18.17 -2.35
C GLN A 817 -68.68 -18.27 -1.68
N SER A 818 -67.61 -17.93 -2.40
CA SER A 818 -66.24 -17.95 -1.89
C SER A 818 -66.01 -16.91 -0.77
N LEU A 819 -66.58 -15.70 -0.92
CA LEU A 819 -66.56 -14.68 0.14
C LEU A 819 -67.32 -15.13 1.40
N LEU A 820 -68.50 -15.74 1.23
CA LEU A 820 -69.29 -16.24 2.35
C LEU A 820 -68.62 -17.39 3.10
N ILE A 821 -67.99 -18.33 2.39
CA ILE A 821 -67.22 -19.42 2.99
C ILE A 821 -66.04 -18.89 3.79
N ALA A 822 -65.32 -17.90 3.25
CA ALA A 822 -64.23 -17.27 3.97
C ALA A 822 -64.69 -16.45 5.19
N ALA A 823 -65.83 -15.77 5.10
CA ALA A 823 -66.46 -15.12 6.24
C ALA A 823 -66.79 -16.15 7.35
N ALA A 824 -67.43 -17.26 6.98
CA ALA A 824 -67.74 -18.36 7.91
C ALA A 824 -66.48 -18.94 8.57
N PHE A 825 -65.37 -19.07 7.81
CA PHE A 825 -64.08 -19.46 8.36
C PHE A 825 -63.60 -18.49 9.44
N TYR A 826 -63.59 -17.17 9.20
CA TYR A 826 -63.12 -16.19 10.20
C TYR A 826 -64.03 -16.14 11.44
N ALA A 827 -65.34 -16.32 11.28
CA ALA A 827 -66.25 -16.45 12.42
C ALA A 827 -65.93 -17.69 13.27
N TRP A 828 -65.71 -18.84 12.62
CA TRP A 828 -65.28 -20.07 13.30
C TRP A 828 -63.91 -19.92 13.96
N PHE A 829 -62.95 -19.32 13.26
CA PHE A 829 -61.57 -19.13 13.72
C PHE A 829 -61.50 -18.20 14.94
N ALA A 830 -62.25 -17.08 14.91
CA ALA A 830 -62.38 -16.16 16.02
C ALA A 830 -62.93 -16.85 17.28
N ASN A 831 -63.95 -17.70 17.12
CA ASN A 831 -64.52 -18.49 18.21
C ASN A 831 -63.51 -19.51 18.77
N ARG A 832 -62.78 -20.21 17.90
CA ARG A 832 -61.80 -21.23 18.31
C ARG A 832 -60.59 -20.66 19.04
N ILE A 833 -60.10 -19.48 18.64
CA ILE A 833 -58.94 -18.81 19.26
C ILE A 833 -59.38 -17.94 20.47
N ARG A 834 -60.69 -17.74 20.68
CA ARG A 834 -61.26 -16.81 21.67
C ARG A 834 -60.76 -15.36 21.49
N GLN A 835 -60.45 -14.99 20.25
CA GLN A 835 -60.04 -13.64 19.87
C GLN A 835 -61.14 -13.02 19.02
N ILE A 836 -62.02 -12.28 19.70
CA ILE A 836 -63.21 -11.67 19.09
C ILE A 836 -62.84 -10.74 17.92
N ARG A 837 -61.72 -10.02 17.99
CA ARG A 837 -61.30 -9.08 16.92
C ARG A 837 -61.08 -9.74 15.56
N LEU A 838 -60.84 -11.05 15.50
CA LEU A 838 -60.76 -11.79 14.24
C LEU A 838 -62.11 -11.90 13.53
N SER A 839 -63.23 -11.75 14.24
CA SER A 839 -64.57 -11.72 13.63
C SER A 839 -64.78 -10.48 12.76
N TYR A 840 -63.95 -9.42 12.90
CA TYR A 840 -64.02 -8.25 12.02
C TYR A 840 -63.70 -8.60 10.58
N PHE A 841 -62.78 -9.54 10.34
CA PHE A 841 -62.54 -10.06 8.99
C PHE A 841 -63.77 -10.81 8.44
N SER A 842 -64.50 -11.54 9.29
CA SER A 842 -65.77 -12.16 8.89
C SER A 842 -66.80 -11.11 8.49
N VAL A 843 -66.92 -10.02 9.26
CA VAL A 843 -67.88 -8.94 9.00
C VAL A 843 -67.51 -8.21 7.72
N ILE A 844 -66.25 -7.83 7.52
CA ILE A 844 -65.79 -7.16 6.30
C ILE A 844 -66.03 -8.03 5.05
N LEU A 845 -65.77 -9.33 5.13
CA LEU A 845 -66.01 -10.25 4.01
C LEU A 845 -67.50 -10.45 3.74
N LEU A 846 -68.32 -10.46 4.80
CA LEU A 846 -69.78 -10.52 4.68
C LEU A 846 -70.32 -9.22 4.06
N ASP A 847 -69.84 -8.07 4.49
CA ASP A 847 -70.19 -6.76 3.92
C ASP A 847 -69.87 -6.72 2.44
N TRP A 848 -68.67 -7.17 2.05
CA TRP A 848 -68.28 -7.26 0.65
C TRP A 848 -69.19 -8.22 -0.11
N ALA A 849 -69.53 -9.38 0.45
CA ALA A 849 -70.47 -10.32 -0.16
C ALA A 849 -71.86 -9.67 -0.37
N VAL A 850 -72.40 -8.97 0.63
CA VAL A 850 -73.71 -8.30 0.57
C VAL A 850 -73.70 -7.17 -0.45
N LEU A 851 -72.71 -6.28 -0.42
CA LEU A 851 -72.60 -5.17 -1.37
C LEU A 851 -72.44 -5.67 -2.80
N ARG A 852 -71.69 -6.76 -2.99
CA ARG A 852 -71.54 -7.38 -4.31
C ARG A 852 -72.82 -8.03 -4.79
N PHE A 853 -73.54 -8.73 -3.91
CA PHE A 853 -74.84 -9.30 -4.24
C PHE A 853 -75.83 -8.21 -4.67
N LEU A 854 -75.90 -7.11 -3.93
CA LEU A 854 -76.74 -5.95 -4.26
C LEU A 854 -76.33 -5.28 -5.58
N TRP A 855 -75.01 -5.14 -5.83
CA TRP A 855 -74.49 -4.65 -7.11
C TRP A 855 -74.94 -5.55 -8.27
N GLN A 856 -74.81 -6.87 -8.13
CA GLN A 856 -75.18 -7.84 -9.17
C GLN A 856 -76.69 -7.83 -9.48
N GLN A 857 -77.53 -7.54 -8.48
CA GLN A 857 -78.97 -7.40 -8.64
C GLN A 857 -79.40 -5.98 -9.07
N GLY A 858 -78.45 -5.05 -9.30
CA GLY A 858 -78.74 -3.67 -9.66
C GLY A 858 -79.36 -2.83 -8.53
N GLY A 859 -79.35 -3.33 -7.29
CA GLY A 859 -80.01 -2.73 -6.12
C GLY A 859 -79.07 -1.95 -5.19
N LEU A 860 -77.81 -1.70 -5.60
CA LEU A 860 -76.86 -0.99 -4.75
C LEU A 860 -77.17 0.53 -4.73
N ASN A 861 -77.58 1.03 -3.57
CA ASN A 861 -77.81 2.46 -3.33
C ASN A 861 -77.13 2.91 -2.03
N LEU A 862 -77.14 4.22 -1.75
CA LEU A 862 -76.44 4.78 -0.60
C LEU A 862 -77.03 4.30 0.74
N LEU A 863 -78.35 4.02 0.77
CA LEU A 863 -79.02 3.41 1.92
C LEU A 863 -78.40 2.06 2.26
N TRP A 864 -78.27 1.15 1.29
CA TRP A 864 -77.71 -0.19 1.54
C TRP A 864 -76.24 -0.15 1.94
N ILE A 865 -75.44 0.75 1.34
CA ILE A 865 -74.06 0.99 1.76
C ILE A 865 -74.05 1.45 3.24
N GLY A 866 -74.95 2.35 3.61
CA GLY A 866 -75.03 2.84 4.99
C GLY A 866 -75.57 1.81 5.99
N VAL A 867 -76.49 0.95 5.60
CA VAL A 867 -76.98 -0.18 6.41
C VAL A 867 -75.89 -1.20 6.66
N VAL A 868 -75.09 -1.54 5.64
CA VAL A 868 -73.97 -2.47 5.76
C VAL A 868 -72.89 -1.90 6.68
N ILE A 869 -72.38 -0.69 6.39
CA ILE A 869 -71.33 -0.06 7.21
C ILE A 869 -71.82 0.22 8.64
N GLY A 870 -73.02 0.77 8.78
CA GLY A 870 -73.62 1.05 10.09
C GLY A 870 -73.90 -0.21 10.89
N GLY A 871 -74.40 -1.28 10.26
CA GLY A 871 -74.60 -2.58 10.90
C GLY A 871 -73.29 -3.17 11.44
N SER A 872 -72.21 -3.06 10.67
CA SER A 872 -70.88 -3.52 11.08
C SER A 872 -70.30 -2.73 12.24
N LEU A 873 -70.49 -1.40 12.26
CA LEU A 873 -70.08 -0.57 13.39
C LEU A 873 -70.90 -0.86 14.66
N LEU A 874 -72.20 -1.15 14.52
CA LEU A 874 -73.03 -1.61 15.65
C LEU A 874 -72.58 -2.96 16.19
N TYR A 875 -72.21 -3.89 15.30
CA TYR A 875 -71.62 -5.17 15.69
C TYR A 875 -70.34 -4.97 16.50
N VAL A 876 -69.41 -4.12 16.03
CA VAL A 876 -68.17 -3.79 16.75
C VAL A 876 -68.48 -3.16 18.11
N ALA A 877 -69.41 -2.20 18.17
CA ALA A 877 -69.82 -1.54 19.41
C ALA A 877 -70.43 -2.51 20.44
N GLN A 878 -71.07 -3.59 19.96
CA GLN A 878 -71.73 -4.57 20.82
C GLN A 878 -70.78 -5.67 21.31
N ILE A 879 -69.72 -5.98 20.56
CA ILE A 879 -68.95 -7.22 20.76
C ILE A 879 -67.46 -6.97 21.08
N ASP A 880 -66.86 -5.80 20.77
CA ASP A 880 -65.46 -5.53 21.12
C ASP A 880 -65.23 -5.47 22.64
N PRO A 881 -64.37 -6.32 23.23
CA PRO A 881 -64.06 -6.28 24.67
C PRO A 881 -63.55 -4.93 25.17
N ALA A 882 -62.80 -4.18 24.36
CA ALA A 882 -62.27 -2.88 24.76
C ALA A 882 -63.41 -1.86 24.97
N LEU A 883 -64.44 -1.95 24.13
CA LEU A 883 -65.63 -1.11 24.21
C LEU A 883 -66.61 -1.57 25.29
N GLN A 884 -66.47 -2.76 25.88
CA GLN A 884 -67.34 -3.21 26.99
C GLN A 884 -66.92 -2.66 28.36
N THR A 885 -65.73 -2.07 28.47
CA THR A 885 -65.26 -1.49 29.73
C THR A 885 -66.06 -0.24 30.11
N GLN A 886 -66.19 0.03 31.40
CA GLN A 886 -66.90 1.21 31.90
C GLN A 886 -66.22 2.51 31.45
N SER A 887 -64.89 2.51 31.33
CA SER A 887 -64.09 3.64 30.82
C SER A 887 -64.32 3.96 29.34
N ALA A 888 -64.80 2.99 28.55
CA ALA A 888 -65.02 3.16 27.12
C ALA A 888 -66.49 3.48 26.76
N ARG A 889 -67.33 3.79 27.76
CA ARG A 889 -68.77 4.06 27.57
C ARG A 889 -69.03 5.19 26.57
N GLU A 890 -68.29 6.29 26.66
CA GLU A 890 -68.39 7.41 25.71
C GLU A 890 -67.97 7.02 24.29
N GLN A 891 -66.95 6.17 24.16
CA GLN A 891 -66.51 5.65 22.85
C GLN A 891 -67.56 4.70 22.24
N ARG A 892 -68.15 3.82 23.05
CA ARG A 892 -69.25 2.92 22.66
C ARG A 892 -70.49 3.69 22.26
N HIS A 893 -70.85 4.72 23.03
CA HIS A 893 -71.94 5.64 22.70
C HIS A 893 -71.67 6.36 21.37
N GLY A 894 -70.48 6.97 21.21
CA GLY A 894 -70.09 7.64 19.98
C GLY A 894 -70.13 6.72 18.77
N LEU A 895 -69.65 5.48 18.88
CA LEU A 895 -69.67 4.50 17.80
C LEU A 895 -71.10 4.08 17.44
N ARG A 896 -71.97 3.82 18.43
CA ARG A 896 -73.39 3.51 18.19
C ARG A 896 -74.12 4.68 17.53
N SER A 897 -73.89 5.91 18.02
CA SER A 897 -74.47 7.14 17.47
C SER A 897 -74.03 7.38 16.03
N LEU A 898 -72.74 7.20 15.73
CA LEU A 898 -72.21 7.30 14.37
C LEU A 898 -72.80 6.21 13.47
N ALA A 899 -72.89 4.97 13.95
CA ALA A 899 -73.39 3.84 13.18
C ALA A 899 -74.88 3.99 12.83
N THR A 900 -75.75 4.26 13.82
CA THR A 900 -77.17 4.54 13.55
C THR A 900 -77.37 5.84 12.80
N GLY A 901 -76.52 6.84 13.06
CA GLY A 901 -76.56 8.13 12.37
C GLY A 901 -76.28 7.97 10.88
N LEU A 902 -75.30 7.14 10.52
CA LEU A 902 -74.97 6.82 9.13
C LEU A 902 -76.15 6.12 8.43
N ILE A 903 -76.76 5.13 9.08
CA ILE A 903 -77.97 4.45 8.55
C ILE A 903 -79.11 5.44 8.33
N CYS A 904 -79.39 6.29 9.32
CA CYS A 904 -80.48 7.26 9.25
C CYS A 904 -80.24 8.35 8.21
N LEU A 905 -79.00 8.84 8.11
CA LEU A 905 -78.59 9.88 7.18
C LEU A 905 -78.65 9.37 5.74
N THR A 906 -78.11 8.19 5.45
CA THR A 906 -78.16 7.62 4.10
C THR A 906 -79.58 7.25 3.70
N ALA A 907 -80.40 6.77 4.65
CA ALA A 907 -81.82 6.51 4.40
C ALA A 907 -82.60 7.80 4.14
N PHE A 908 -82.35 8.86 4.91
CA PHE A 908 -82.94 10.18 4.69
C PHE A 908 -82.51 10.75 3.33
N TYR A 909 -81.22 10.69 2.98
CA TYR A 909 -80.71 11.15 1.69
C TYR A 909 -81.35 10.38 0.52
N GLN A 910 -81.44 9.05 0.63
CA GLN A 910 -82.08 8.22 -0.39
C GLN A 910 -83.55 8.61 -0.57
N ALA A 911 -84.27 8.91 0.52
CA ALA A 911 -85.65 9.39 0.47
C ALA A 911 -85.82 10.75 -0.23
N GLU A 912 -84.76 11.56 -0.34
CA GLU A 912 -84.80 12.88 -0.99
C GLU A 912 -84.30 12.87 -2.44
N VAL A 913 -83.34 12.01 -2.77
CA VAL A 913 -82.74 11.95 -4.13
C VAL A 913 -83.55 11.11 -5.10
N GLU A 914 -84.31 10.13 -4.61
CA GLU A 914 -85.07 9.22 -5.46
C GLU A 914 -86.32 9.92 -6.02
N ALA A 915 -86.31 10.24 -7.33
CA ALA A 915 -87.35 11.07 -7.97
C ALA A 915 -88.62 10.32 -8.43
N ASN A 916 -88.69 9.00 -8.21
CA ASN A 916 -89.79 8.15 -8.69
C ASN A 916 -90.82 7.82 -7.59
N SER A 917 -91.91 7.15 -7.94
CA SER A 917 -92.98 6.68 -7.02
C SER A 917 -92.52 5.88 -5.80
N ALA A 918 -91.27 5.40 -5.79
CA ALA A 918 -90.62 4.79 -4.64
C ALA A 918 -90.25 5.79 -3.51
N ALA A 919 -90.17 7.09 -3.79
CA ALA A 919 -89.80 8.14 -2.82
C ALA A 919 -90.71 8.16 -1.58
N PHE A 920 -92.01 7.90 -1.77
CA PHE A 920 -92.97 7.82 -0.68
C PHE A 920 -92.69 6.62 0.23
N ILE A 921 -92.38 5.46 -0.35
CA ILE A 921 -92.10 4.23 0.39
C ILE A 921 -90.78 4.35 1.14
N VAL A 922 -89.72 4.86 0.51
CA VAL A 922 -88.43 5.11 1.18
C VAL A 922 -88.60 6.16 2.28
N GLY A 923 -89.39 7.20 2.04
CA GLY A 923 -89.74 8.20 3.04
C GLY A 923 -90.52 7.67 4.25
N LEU A 924 -91.42 6.70 4.03
CA LEU A 924 -92.12 5.98 5.10
C LEU A 924 -91.17 5.07 5.88
N ILE A 925 -90.23 4.42 5.19
CA ILE A 925 -89.20 3.58 5.82
C ILE A 925 -88.31 4.42 6.75
N VAL A 926 -87.87 5.62 6.35
CA VAL A 926 -87.11 6.54 7.22
C VAL A 926 -87.90 6.92 8.46
N PHE A 927 -89.19 7.19 8.31
CA PHE A 927 -90.09 7.52 9.41
C PHE A 927 -90.24 6.35 10.40
N CYS A 928 -90.51 5.14 9.89
CA CYS A 928 -90.58 3.92 10.67
C CYS A 928 -89.25 3.58 11.36
N LEU A 929 -88.12 3.83 10.69
CA LEU A 929 -86.79 3.61 11.23
C LEU A 929 -86.48 4.55 12.40
N GLY A 930 -86.86 5.84 12.30
CA GLY A 930 -86.75 6.80 13.40
C GLY A 930 -87.56 6.37 14.63
N ILE A 931 -88.83 5.99 14.44
CA ILE A 931 -89.69 5.47 15.52
C ILE A 931 -89.12 4.17 16.10
N GLY A 932 -88.66 3.26 15.25
CA GLY A 932 -88.06 1.99 15.67
C GLY A 932 -86.84 2.20 16.57
N LEU A 933 -85.96 3.16 16.23
CA LEU A 933 -84.79 3.50 17.05
C LEU A 933 -85.18 4.17 18.38
N ILE A 934 -86.24 4.96 18.43
CA ILE A 934 -86.78 5.53 19.69
C ILE A 934 -87.21 4.39 20.62
N PHE A 935 -88.04 3.46 20.12
CA PHE A 935 -88.46 2.31 20.92
C PHE A 935 -87.27 1.43 21.33
N ALA A 936 -86.32 1.19 20.43
CA ALA A 936 -85.11 0.43 20.75
C ALA A 936 -84.27 1.12 21.83
N GLY A 937 -84.12 2.45 21.78
CA GLY A 937 -83.40 3.23 22.78
C GLY A 937 -84.06 3.18 24.16
N LEU A 938 -85.39 3.22 24.22
CA LEU A 938 -86.16 3.12 25.47
C LEU A 938 -86.13 1.71 26.06
N LEU A 939 -86.35 0.68 25.24
CA LEU A 939 -86.39 -0.72 25.68
C LEU A 939 -85.02 -1.23 26.13
N LEU A 940 -83.96 -0.88 25.38
CA LEU A 940 -82.60 -1.34 25.65
C LEU A 940 -81.85 -0.42 26.61
N LYS A 941 -82.44 0.71 27.01
CA LYS A 941 -81.78 1.79 27.76
C LYS A 941 -80.46 2.23 27.11
N VAL A 942 -80.50 2.50 25.80
CA VAL A 942 -79.34 2.95 25.01
C VAL A 942 -79.57 4.36 24.47
N ARG A 943 -78.80 5.34 24.97
CA ARG A 943 -78.92 6.76 24.62
C ARG A 943 -78.72 7.03 23.14
N ALA A 944 -77.76 6.34 22.51
CA ALA A 944 -77.40 6.57 21.11
C ALA A 944 -78.60 6.34 20.16
N PHE A 945 -79.34 5.25 20.36
CA PHE A 945 -80.52 4.93 19.55
C PHE A 945 -81.66 5.92 19.81
N LEU A 946 -81.87 6.30 21.07
CA LEU A 946 -82.89 7.27 21.45
C LEU A 946 -82.59 8.65 20.82
N TYR A 947 -81.36 9.13 20.92
CA TYR A 947 -80.95 10.43 20.39
C TYR A 947 -81.02 10.47 18.85
N ILE A 948 -80.41 9.51 18.18
CA ILE A 948 -80.40 9.47 16.71
C ILE A 948 -81.79 9.19 16.14
N GLY A 949 -82.57 8.30 16.77
CA GLY A 949 -83.96 8.02 16.38
C GLY A 949 -84.84 9.25 16.51
N THR A 950 -84.75 9.96 17.65
CA THR A 950 -85.49 11.21 17.89
C THR A 950 -85.06 12.30 16.91
N ALA A 951 -83.76 12.48 16.67
CA ALA A 951 -83.25 13.46 15.71
C ALA A 951 -83.74 13.15 14.28
N THR A 952 -83.66 11.90 13.85
CA THR A 952 -84.11 11.48 12.51
C THR A 952 -85.62 11.65 12.35
N PHE A 953 -86.39 11.29 13.37
CA PHE A 953 -87.84 11.49 13.39
C PHE A 953 -88.19 12.98 13.32
N ILE A 954 -87.58 13.83 14.15
CA ILE A 954 -87.80 15.28 14.14
C ILE A 954 -87.40 15.88 12.78
N ILE A 955 -86.22 15.54 12.26
CA ILE A 955 -85.76 16.02 10.95
C ILE A 955 -86.76 15.61 9.86
N ARG A 956 -87.26 14.37 9.88
CA ARG A 956 -88.26 13.91 8.90
C ARG A 956 -89.59 14.63 9.06
N VAL A 957 -90.08 14.83 10.29
CA VAL A 957 -91.32 15.56 10.56
C VAL A 957 -91.18 17.02 10.17
N LEU A 958 -90.08 17.69 10.51
CA LEU A 958 -89.77 19.05 10.10
C LEU A 958 -89.64 19.17 8.58
N ARG A 959 -89.05 18.17 7.91
CA ARG A 959 -88.98 18.13 6.44
C ARG A 959 -90.35 17.95 5.81
N LEU A 960 -91.18 17.04 6.33
CA LEU A 960 -92.56 16.85 5.89
C LEU A 960 -93.40 18.10 6.14
N LEU A 961 -93.21 18.75 7.29
CA LEU A 961 -93.83 20.03 7.62
C LEU A 961 -93.34 21.12 6.67
N TRP A 962 -92.04 21.22 6.38
CA TRP A 962 -91.48 22.18 5.43
C TRP A 962 -92.05 21.98 4.01
N LEU A 963 -92.08 20.74 3.52
CA LEU A 963 -92.71 20.40 2.24
C LEU A 963 -94.20 20.76 2.26
N PHE A 964 -94.90 20.46 3.36
CA PHE A 964 -96.30 20.80 3.56
C PHE A 964 -96.54 22.31 3.56
N ILE A 965 -95.69 23.09 4.24
CA ILE A 965 -95.72 24.55 4.32
C ILE A 965 -95.50 25.18 2.94
N ASN A 966 -94.49 24.72 2.21
CA ASN A 966 -94.19 25.21 0.87
C ASN A 966 -95.31 24.89 -0.13
N THR A 967 -96.09 23.82 0.13
CA THR A 967 -97.17 23.39 -0.77
C THR A 967 -98.53 24.00 -0.40
N TYR A 968 -98.78 24.29 0.90
CA TYR A 968 -100.09 24.71 1.41
C TYR A 968 -99.98 25.90 2.39
N SER A 969 -99.76 27.11 1.86
CA SER A 969 -99.47 28.30 2.68
C SER A 969 -100.62 28.76 3.59
N LEU A 970 -101.88 28.47 3.24
CA LEU A 970 -103.04 28.85 4.06
C LEU A 970 -103.15 28.00 5.34
N LEU A 971 -102.76 26.72 5.26
CA LEU A 971 -102.83 25.80 6.38
C LEU A 971 -101.67 25.99 7.36
N LEU A 972 -100.54 26.56 6.89
CA LEU A 972 -99.44 27.03 7.73
C LEU A 972 -99.95 28.02 8.81
N TRP A 973 -100.77 29.01 8.44
CA TRP A 973 -101.23 30.02 9.39
C TRP A 973 -102.15 29.44 10.47
N ALA A 974 -103.05 28.53 10.08
CA ALA A 974 -103.95 27.86 11.01
C ALA A 974 -103.18 26.97 12.00
N ILE A 975 -102.25 26.14 11.50
CA ILE A 975 -101.41 25.30 12.35
C ILE A 975 -100.47 26.15 13.19
N GLY A 976 -99.87 27.20 12.64
CA GLY A 976 -98.94 28.09 13.34
C GLY A 976 -99.57 28.80 14.53
N ILE A 977 -100.82 29.26 14.41
CA ILE A 977 -101.57 29.86 15.52
C ILE A 977 -101.87 28.83 16.61
N ILE A 978 -102.29 27.61 16.22
CA ILE A 978 -102.58 26.52 17.17
C ILE A 978 -101.31 26.09 17.90
N LEU A 979 -100.21 25.89 17.17
CA LEU A 979 -98.91 25.51 17.75
C LEU A 979 -98.36 26.64 18.62
N GLY A 980 -98.54 27.90 18.22
CA GLY A 980 -98.20 29.07 19.03
C GLY A 980 -98.97 29.10 20.35
N LEU A 981 -100.29 28.87 20.32
CA LEU A 981 -101.12 28.75 21.52
C LEU A 981 -100.70 27.58 22.42
N ILE A 982 -100.41 26.42 21.82
CA ILE A 982 -99.91 25.24 22.55
C ILE A 982 -98.54 25.55 23.17
N PHE A 983 -97.62 26.21 22.47
CA PHE A 983 -96.32 26.56 23.04
C PHE A 983 -96.43 27.58 24.16
N ILE A 984 -97.31 28.58 24.04
CA ILE A 984 -97.60 29.52 25.14
C ILE A 984 -98.17 28.74 26.33
N TRP A 985 -99.08 27.79 26.10
CA TRP A 985 -99.65 26.94 27.15
C TRP A 985 -98.60 26.03 27.80
N VAL A 986 -97.75 25.38 27.02
CA VAL A 986 -96.65 24.55 27.51
C VAL A 986 -95.66 25.39 28.31
N ALA A 987 -95.27 26.57 27.81
CA ALA A 987 -94.36 27.48 28.52
C ALA A 987 -94.97 28.00 29.83
N ALA A 988 -96.25 28.38 29.81
CA ALA A 988 -96.98 28.79 31.02
C ALA A 988 -97.08 27.65 32.04
N THR A 989 -97.31 26.42 31.57
CA THR A 989 -97.36 25.22 32.43
C THR A 989 -95.97 24.86 32.98
N PHE A 990 -94.92 25.04 32.17
CA PHE A 990 -93.54 24.85 32.58
C PHE A 990 -93.15 25.87 33.66
N GLU A 991 -93.54 27.15 33.51
CA GLU A 991 -93.24 28.18 34.51
C GLU A 991 -94.07 27.99 35.79
N ALA A 992 -95.35 27.65 35.68
CA ALA A 992 -96.22 27.40 36.83
C ALA A 992 -95.80 26.16 37.65
N ARG A 993 -95.16 25.16 37.01
CA ARG A 993 -94.68 23.93 37.66
C ARG A 993 -93.17 23.79 37.58
N ARG A 994 -92.46 24.91 37.48
CA ARG A 994 -91.03 24.96 37.18
C ARG A 994 -90.19 24.03 38.04
N ASN A 995 -90.45 23.98 39.35
CA ASN A 995 -89.70 23.09 40.24
C ASN A 995 -89.98 21.60 40.00
N GLN A 996 -91.23 21.22 39.72
CA GLN A 996 -91.61 19.84 39.41
C GLN A 996 -91.07 19.42 38.05
N MET A 997 -91.11 20.32 37.07
CA MET A 997 -90.62 20.05 35.73
C MET A 997 -89.09 20.03 35.67
N ASN A 998 -88.41 20.92 36.43
CA ASN A 998 -86.96 20.85 36.62
C ASN A 998 -86.54 19.57 37.34
N ALA A 999 -87.29 19.11 38.35
CA ALA A 999 -87.02 17.85 39.03
C ALA A 999 -87.22 16.65 38.09
N LEU A 1000 -88.26 16.67 37.24
CA LEU A 1000 -88.50 15.63 36.25
C LEU A 1000 -87.44 15.64 35.14
N MET A 1001 -87.02 16.82 34.67
CA MET A 1001 -85.92 16.97 33.72
C MET A 1001 -84.59 16.51 34.34
N GLN A 1002 -84.28 16.90 35.58
CA GLN A 1002 -83.10 16.44 36.31
C GLN A 1002 -83.11 14.92 36.51
N TYR A 1003 -84.24 14.36 36.90
CA TYR A 1003 -84.43 12.92 37.01
C TYR A 1003 -84.14 12.21 35.68
N TRP A 1004 -84.72 12.68 34.58
CA TRP A 1004 -84.46 12.07 33.26
C TRP A 1004 -83.06 12.35 32.74
N THR A 1005 -82.43 13.49 33.02
CA THR A 1005 -81.03 13.74 32.64
C THR A 1005 -80.09 12.82 33.40
N THR A 1006 -80.30 12.63 34.71
CA THR A 1006 -79.50 11.71 35.53
C THR A 1006 -79.76 10.25 35.16
N GLU A 1007 -81.02 9.88 34.91
CA GLU A 1007 -81.38 8.54 34.43
C GLU A 1007 -80.77 8.27 33.06
N LEU A 1008 -80.82 9.22 32.11
CA LEU A 1008 -80.17 9.07 30.80
C LEU A 1008 -78.64 9.02 30.93
N GLU A 1009 -78.01 9.82 31.79
CA GLU A 1009 -76.56 9.71 32.08
C GLU A 1009 -76.18 8.33 32.63
N SER A 1010 -77.12 7.65 33.30
CA SER A 1010 -76.98 6.27 33.78
C SER A 1010 -77.25 5.21 32.70
N TRP A 1011 -77.76 5.57 31.52
CA TRP A 1011 -78.01 4.65 30.38
C TRP A 1011 -76.82 4.49 29.44
N ASP A 1012 -76.65 3.29 28.89
CA ASP A 1012 -75.55 2.95 27.98
C ASP A 1012 -75.55 3.80 26.69
#